data_AF-A0A8J1VU67-F1
#
_entry.id   AF-A0A8J1VU67-F1
#
_cell.length_a   1.000
_cell.length_b   1.000
_cell.length_c   1.000
_cell.angle_alpha   90.00
_cell.angle_beta   90.00
_cell.angle_gamma   90.00
#
_symmetry.space_group_name_H-M   'P 1'
#
loop_
_entity.id
_entity.type
_entity.pdbx_description
1 polymer ?
#
loop_
_entity_poly.entity_id
_entity_poly.type
_entity_poly.pdbx_seq_one_letter_code
_entity_poly.pdbx_strand_id
1 'polypeptide(L)'
;EPECEAINVDATRALVEQLEGLAHRAGEKRWGKLSEPKVPWIVHGSSMDVFGDRIGVVDEESERRPTTVLGRTKLGAEQVIFQASADLRATILRFANIYGYLHESSIPSTFIPSLLSNALTSLPIQFSSDSESMDLLHTDDAIDGILKAIKRLETGEQVGIEAINLVGGGKRWLEEETVELVRTLIGSESPVRDIGDHRVKLRTTDYSNLKAKTVLAWEPAIPLPLGLTRSIIALTESISTYSRSYLTTHCGPSSFSSSAEPRISSFPEDERNKALDKLDGCTVNMGFDHAGWVHHVKCEDGRHCTADGDKVVSYNWNATVFIIKKLLVKGRKQKERMARVMFEEEQGMGWLGIAQKSTSENGQVGFELFKPENSEVAMHLAFDIEVQANASYLRMSLPESGQHIQAMANTTSASTWFSLDEPASVASVFDMRMTVLCCPSEGDWPLLLDDFESADMRFGSTGQIPFNASRRLHLCSRADQAALFNDVRSSVLTHTGLTEPPPTTLLPHDWALKELPPCWNDCDSPTICVQTGDCRCIQADHCRPRRENPLLSLAQRAIEADAPTKSHLGIHQGYGSSLTKAVSRLDWHDVLLPAAREALVAHPNFIKVHVADGYEGQDRIESAACHKLALTHCFSADSILYRAMRHLSVPAEEADLVVLPVYQHCTGADFMLHDVVYYASQTIPGVETGEKPVSLVLTHDWGICIAFAWEIWSARQDRTLYPDWILNNILVWSVMGDYDSPCYRPHQDVVIPARTCRSYELFDEFPDSMHIRPARERSNLMTWSGTFWGTGKSDRLRLTCPRGGAGAKELIRGGGPQSNFASWDYMNDLNNARFCPQPRGIAGWSPRTNDAIYAGCIPVLIAEGSHYPFASMLDWAKISVRVHPTELDQIEAILGAIPLARVEEMQANLVLVRDAFVYATDERPEDELDRKGPMFWALHEAGLRLRTRYPVARA
;
A
#
# COMPACT_ATOMS: atom_id res chain seq x y z
N GLU A 1 -6.31 -22.12 -18.53
CA GLU A 1 -7.11 -22.64 -19.65
C GLU A 1 -8.26 -23.54 -19.19
N PRO A 2 -8.05 -24.63 -18.40
CA PRO A 2 -9.16 -25.49 -17.96
C PRO A 2 -10.28 -24.76 -17.22
N GLU A 3 -9.95 -23.76 -16.39
CA GLU A 3 -10.94 -22.92 -15.71
C GLU A 3 -11.76 -22.06 -16.70
N CYS A 4 -11.11 -21.48 -17.70
CA CYS A 4 -11.78 -20.72 -18.75
C CYS A 4 -12.71 -21.61 -19.57
N GLU A 5 -12.32 -22.87 -19.83
CA GLU A 5 -13.15 -23.84 -20.55
C GLU A 5 -14.38 -24.24 -19.73
N ALA A 6 -14.20 -24.54 -18.44
CA ALA A 6 -15.31 -24.85 -17.54
C ALA A 6 -16.33 -23.70 -17.44
N ILE A 7 -15.87 -22.46 -17.42
CA ILE A 7 -16.75 -21.27 -17.34
C ILE A 7 -17.37 -20.94 -18.69
N ASN A 8 -16.57 -20.79 -19.75
CA ASN A 8 -17.08 -20.29 -21.02
C ASN A 8 -17.82 -21.37 -21.81
N VAL A 9 -17.32 -22.61 -21.84
CA VAL A 9 -17.87 -23.69 -22.67
C VAL A 9 -18.87 -24.52 -21.89
N ASP A 10 -18.46 -25.09 -20.75
CA ASP A 10 -19.32 -26.04 -20.02
C ASP A 10 -20.54 -25.36 -19.39
N ALA A 11 -20.39 -24.15 -18.84
CA ALA A 11 -21.54 -23.40 -18.32
C ALA A 11 -22.50 -22.95 -19.43
N THR A 12 -21.98 -22.59 -20.61
CA THR A 12 -22.82 -22.28 -21.79
C THR A 12 -23.61 -23.52 -22.22
N ARG A 13 -22.98 -24.70 -22.22
CA ARG A 13 -23.65 -25.98 -22.53
C ARG A 13 -24.78 -26.27 -21.54
N ALA A 14 -24.48 -26.17 -20.24
CA ALA A 14 -25.46 -26.36 -19.19
C ALA A 14 -26.66 -25.39 -19.31
N LEU A 15 -26.40 -24.13 -19.68
CA LEU A 15 -27.45 -23.13 -19.90
C LEU A 15 -28.35 -23.50 -21.10
N VAL A 16 -27.75 -23.88 -22.23
CA VAL A 16 -28.49 -24.28 -23.44
C VAL A 16 -29.36 -25.51 -23.16
N GLU A 17 -28.81 -26.54 -22.52
CA GLU A 17 -29.54 -27.77 -22.16
C GLU A 17 -30.76 -27.47 -21.26
N GLN A 18 -30.63 -26.55 -20.30
CA GLN A 18 -31.75 -26.13 -19.45
C GLN A 18 -32.85 -25.41 -20.24
N LEU A 19 -32.48 -24.55 -21.18
CA LEU A 19 -33.43 -23.80 -22.01
C LEU A 19 -34.18 -24.71 -22.98
N GLU A 20 -33.49 -25.67 -23.60
CA GLU A 20 -34.11 -26.70 -24.43
C GLU A 20 -35.06 -27.59 -23.62
N GLY A 21 -34.66 -27.99 -22.42
CA GLY A 21 -35.51 -28.74 -21.50
C GLY A 21 -36.76 -27.95 -21.06
N LEU A 22 -36.69 -26.62 -20.97
CA LEU A 22 -37.86 -25.77 -20.73
C LEU A 22 -38.80 -25.72 -21.94
N ALA A 23 -38.25 -25.62 -23.15
CA ALA A 23 -39.02 -25.63 -24.39
C ALA A 23 -39.80 -26.95 -24.57
N HIS A 24 -39.15 -28.10 -24.32
CA HIS A 24 -39.78 -29.42 -24.39
C HIS A 24 -40.94 -29.57 -23.39
N ARG A 25 -40.73 -29.18 -22.12
CA ARG A 25 -41.76 -29.25 -21.05
C ARG A 25 -42.94 -28.29 -21.29
N ALA A 26 -42.71 -27.17 -21.97
CA ALA A 26 -43.79 -26.26 -22.36
C ALA A 26 -44.66 -26.83 -23.51
N GLY A 27 -44.07 -27.62 -24.41
CA GLY A 27 -44.78 -28.33 -25.48
C GLY A 27 -45.67 -29.47 -24.98
N GLU A 28 -45.23 -30.24 -23.98
CA GLU A 28 -45.98 -31.40 -23.45
C GLU A 28 -47.23 -31.02 -22.63
N LYS A 29 -47.28 -29.84 -21.99
CA LYS A 29 -48.37 -29.44 -21.08
C LYS A 29 -49.63 -28.87 -21.77
N ARG A 30 -49.71 -28.84 -23.10
CA ARG A 30 -50.78 -28.12 -23.83
C ARG A 30 -51.41 -28.91 -24.98
N TRP A 31 -52.14 -29.96 -24.65
CA TRP A 31 -53.29 -30.37 -25.46
C TRP A 31 -54.50 -29.48 -25.11
N GLY A 32 -54.64 -28.31 -25.76
CA GLY A 32 -55.92 -27.57 -25.75
C GLY A 32 -55.96 -26.02 -25.71
N LYS A 33 -54.86 -25.27 -25.82
CA LYS A 33 -54.93 -23.79 -25.96
C LYS A 33 -53.96 -23.24 -27.03
N LEU A 34 -54.54 -22.46 -27.95
CA LEU A 34 -54.02 -21.89 -29.21
C LEU A 34 -52.98 -20.73 -29.08
N SER A 35 -52.08 -20.74 -28.08
CA SER A 35 -50.98 -19.76 -28.06
C SER A 35 -49.63 -20.47 -28.12
N GLU A 36 -48.78 -20.09 -29.08
CA GLU A 36 -47.43 -20.65 -29.23
C GLU A 36 -46.61 -20.49 -27.94
N PRO A 37 -45.81 -21.49 -27.54
CA PRO A 37 -44.88 -21.35 -26.43
C PRO A 37 -43.80 -20.32 -26.79
N LYS A 38 -43.65 -19.25 -25.98
CA LYS A 38 -42.50 -18.34 -26.10
C LYS A 38 -41.24 -19.08 -25.63
N VAL A 39 -40.50 -19.66 -26.56
CA VAL A 39 -39.14 -20.14 -26.30
C VAL A 39 -38.28 -18.91 -25.94
N PRO A 40 -37.57 -18.91 -24.79
CA PRO A 40 -36.68 -17.83 -24.42
C PRO A 40 -35.56 -17.70 -25.46
N TRP A 41 -35.23 -16.46 -25.84
CA TRP A 41 -34.11 -16.17 -26.71
C TRP A 41 -32.82 -15.95 -25.90
N ILE A 42 -31.67 -16.12 -26.54
CA ILE A 42 -30.35 -15.93 -25.92
C ILE A 42 -29.62 -14.78 -26.61
N VAL A 43 -28.98 -13.91 -25.83
CA VAL A 43 -27.90 -13.04 -26.32
C VAL A 43 -26.61 -13.54 -25.70
N HIS A 44 -25.66 -13.98 -26.52
CA HIS A 44 -24.38 -14.53 -26.06
C HIS A 44 -23.23 -13.58 -26.39
N GLY A 45 -22.52 -13.13 -25.36
CA GLY A 45 -21.32 -12.31 -25.51
C GLY A 45 -20.07 -13.14 -25.81
N SER A 46 -19.58 -13.01 -27.04
CA SER A 46 -18.33 -13.56 -27.54
C SER A 46 -17.29 -12.45 -27.76
N SER A 47 -16.12 -12.78 -28.31
CA SER A 47 -15.00 -11.85 -28.54
C SER A 47 -14.52 -11.90 -29.99
N MET A 48 -13.93 -10.81 -30.48
CA MET A 48 -13.20 -10.82 -31.75
C MET A 48 -11.95 -11.72 -31.71
N ASP A 49 -11.45 -12.10 -30.53
CA ASP A 49 -10.35 -13.06 -30.35
C ASP A 49 -10.59 -14.43 -31.02
N VAL A 50 -11.84 -14.77 -31.35
CA VAL A 50 -12.18 -16.00 -32.07
C VAL A 50 -11.54 -16.07 -33.46
N PHE A 51 -11.23 -14.92 -34.07
CA PHE A 51 -10.66 -14.86 -35.41
C PHE A 51 -9.14 -15.08 -35.42
N GLY A 52 -8.45 -14.72 -34.33
CA GLY A 52 -6.99 -14.67 -34.23
C GLY A 52 -6.34 -13.66 -35.18
N ASP A 53 -5.02 -13.70 -35.27
CA ASP A 53 -4.24 -12.70 -36.00
C ASP A 53 -4.37 -12.93 -37.51
N ARG A 54 -4.87 -11.92 -38.25
CA ARG A 54 -5.05 -11.99 -39.70
C ARG A 54 -4.60 -10.71 -40.40
N ILE A 55 -4.51 -10.76 -41.72
CA ILE A 55 -4.22 -9.59 -42.55
C ILE A 55 -5.46 -9.33 -43.42
N GLY A 56 -5.92 -8.09 -43.43
CA GLY A 56 -7.09 -7.67 -44.21
C GLY A 56 -8.37 -7.58 -43.39
N VAL A 57 -9.50 -7.47 -44.09
CA VAL A 57 -10.81 -7.26 -43.48
C VAL A 57 -11.34 -8.57 -42.89
N VAL A 58 -11.77 -8.53 -41.63
CA VAL A 58 -12.41 -9.64 -40.92
C VAL A 58 -13.87 -9.28 -40.66
N ASP A 59 -14.75 -10.15 -41.15
CA ASP A 59 -16.21 -10.07 -41.03
C ASP A 59 -16.77 -11.34 -40.37
N GLU A 60 -18.09 -11.45 -40.27
CA GLU A 60 -18.73 -12.59 -39.62
C GLU A 60 -18.48 -13.93 -40.33
N GLU A 61 -18.22 -13.94 -41.64
CA GLU A 61 -17.98 -15.15 -42.45
C GLU A 61 -16.52 -15.58 -42.47
N SER A 62 -15.64 -14.72 -41.96
CA SER A 62 -14.22 -14.99 -41.85
C SER A 62 -13.96 -16.23 -40.98
N GLU A 63 -12.93 -16.97 -41.35
CA GLU A 63 -12.54 -18.18 -40.64
C GLU A 63 -12.10 -17.86 -39.20
N ARG A 64 -12.43 -18.74 -38.24
CA ARG A 64 -12.09 -18.56 -36.82
C ARG A 64 -10.86 -19.41 -36.48
N ARG A 65 -9.74 -18.76 -36.13
CA ARG A 65 -8.46 -19.42 -35.74
C ARG A 65 -7.86 -18.72 -34.51
N PRO A 66 -8.47 -18.88 -33.33
CA PRO A 66 -8.06 -18.17 -32.12
C PRO A 66 -6.65 -18.56 -31.67
N THR A 67 -5.83 -17.56 -31.36
CA THR A 67 -4.47 -17.71 -30.80
C THR A 67 -4.47 -17.69 -29.27
N THR A 68 -5.43 -16.97 -28.66
CA THR A 68 -5.57 -16.83 -27.21
C THR A 68 -6.45 -17.91 -26.58
N VAL A 69 -6.24 -18.18 -25.28
CA VAL A 69 -7.11 -19.07 -24.48
C VAL A 69 -8.54 -18.54 -24.44
N LEU A 70 -8.71 -17.22 -24.30
CA LEU A 70 -10.01 -16.57 -24.33
C LEU A 70 -10.71 -16.81 -25.67
N GLY A 71 -10.04 -16.56 -26.80
CA GLY A 71 -10.57 -16.81 -28.13
C GLY A 71 -10.97 -18.26 -28.36
N ARG A 72 -10.14 -19.22 -27.93
CA ARG A 72 -10.45 -20.66 -28.04
C ARG A 72 -11.70 -21.04 -27.26
N THR A 73 -11.79 -20.61 -26.00
CA THR A 73 -12.92 -20.96 -25.14
C THR A 73 -14.20 -20.20 -25.51
N LYS A 74 -14.12 -18.97 -26.01
CA LYS A 74 -15.26 -18.24 -26.59
C LYS A 74 -15.75 -18.89 -27.87
N LEU A 75 -14.86 -19.31 -28.77
CA LEU A 75 -15.25 -20.07 -29.96
C LEU A 75 -15.92 -21.41 -29.61
N GLY A 76 -15.41 -22.11 -28.59
CA GLY A 76 -16.06 -23.31 -28.06
C GLY A 76 -17.48 -23.03 -27.55
N ALA A 77 -17.70 -21.92 -26.87
CA ALA A 77 -19.03 -21.48 -26.43
C ALA A 77 -19.96 -21.14 -27.61
N GLU A 78 -19.45 -20.49 -28.66
CA GLU A 78 -20.21 -20.23 -29.90
C GLU A 78 -20.67 -21.54 -30.55
N GLN A 79 -19.79 -22.54 -30.62
CA GLN A 79 -20.12 -23.85 -31.20
C GLN A 79 -21.24 -24.56 -30.45
N VAL A 80 -21.23 -24.50 -29.11
CA VAL A 80 -22.32 -25.03 -28.28
C VAL A 80 -23.66 -24.40 -28.65
N ILE A 81 -23.70 -23.08 -28.85
CA ILE A 81 -24.92 -22.38 -29.23
C ILE A 81 -25.35 -22.77 -30.65
N PHE A 82 -24.44 -22.77 -31.62
CA PHE A 82 -24.76 -23.17 -33.00
C PHE A 82 -25.25 -24.62 -33.14
N GLN A 83 -24.91 -25.50 -32.19
CA GLN A 83 -25.35 -26.90 -32.14
C GLN A 83 -26.69 -27.10 -31.43
N ALA A 84 -27.29 -26.05 -30.85
CA ALA A 84 -28.58 -26.11 -30.19
C ALA A 84 -29.73 -26.41 -31.16
N SER A 85 -30.90 -26.75 -30.61
CA SER A 85 -32.14 -27.01 -31.34
C SER A 85 -32.50 -25.89 -32.32
N ALA A 86 -33.03 -26.26 -33.48
CA ALA A 86 -33.47 -25.30 -34.52
C ALA A 86 -34.54 -24.29 -34.04
N ASP A 87 -35.24 -24.61 -32.95
CA ASP A 87 -36.26 -23.74 -32.35
C ASP A 87 -35.67 -22.65 -31.42
N LEU A 88 -34.37 -22.72 -31.11
CA LEU A 88 -33.69 -21.73 -30.27
C LEU A 88 -33.35 -20.47 -31.08
N ARG A 89 -33.80 -19.31 -30.60
CA ARG A 89 -33.42 -18.01 -31.16
C ARG A 89 -32.27 -17.44 -30.34
N ALA A 90 -31.12 -17.23 -30.98
CA ALA A 90 -29.96 -16.70 -30.28
C ALA A 90 -29.17 -15.70 -31.14
N THR A 91 -28.71 -14.60 -30.54
CA THR A 91 -27.77 -13.69 -31.18
C THR A 91 -26.42 -13.81 -30.48
N ILE A 92 -25.38 -14.12 -31.23
CA ILE A 92 -23.99 -14.10 -30.76
C ILE A 92 -23.40 -12.74 -31.10
N LEU A 93 -23.05 -11.96 -30.08
CA LEU A 93 -22.43 -10.64 -30.23
C LEU A 93 -20.93 -10.78 -29.98
N ARG A 94 -20.10 -10.52 -30.98
CA ARG A 94 -18.63 -10.55 -30.85
C ARG A 94 -18.12 -9.13 -30.64
N PHE A 95 -17.53 -8.88 -29.46
CA PHE A 95 -17.07 -7.55 -29.09
C PHE A 95 -15.58 -7.36 -29.37
N ALA A 96 -15.21 -6.17 -29.85
CA ALA A 96 -13.84 -5.66 -29.78
C ALA A 96 -13.47 -5.29 -28.32
N ASN A 97 -12.31 -4.65 -28.10
CA ASN A 97 -11.87 -4.26 -26.77
C ASN A 97 -12.78 -3.14 -26.22
N ILE A 98 -13.60 -3.45 -25.21
CA ILE A 98 -14.53 -2.49 -24.61
C ILE A 98 -13.84 -1.59 -23.58
N TYR A 99 -14.08 -0.28 -23.65
CA TYR A 99 -13.60 0.71 -22.69
C TYR A 99 -14.68 1.73 -22.28
N GLY A 100 -14.38 2.59 -21.30
CA GLY A 100 -15.29 3.67 -20.87
C GLY A 100 -16.34 3.25 -19.83
N TYR A 101 -15.96 2.35 -18.92
CA TYR A 101 -16.82 1.88 -17.83
C TYR A 101 -17.12 3.00 -16.82
N LEU A 102 -18.40 3.13 -16.42
CA LEU A 102 -18.86 4.18 -15.50
C LEU A 102 -18.68 3.83 -14.02
N HIS A 103 -18.64 2.54 -13.67
CA HIS A 103 -18.59 2.08 -12.28
C HIS A 103 -17.34 1.27 -12.00
N GLU A 104 -16.67 1.57 -10.88
CA GLU A 104 -15.45 0.90 -10.43
C GLU A 104 -15.58 -0.63 -10.37
N SER A 105 -16.71 -1.14 -9.88
CA SER A 105 -16.99 -2.59 -9.81
C SER A 105 -17.03 -3.29 -11.17
N SER A 106 -17.17 -2.52 -12.25
CA SER A 106 -17.23 -3.00 -13.63
C SER A 106 -15.93 -2.77 -14.39
N ILE A 107 -14.91 -2.14 -13.77
CA ILE A 107 -13.63 -1.83 -14.41
C ILE A 107 -12.75 -3.09 -14.40
N PRO A 108 -12.46 -3.70 -15.56
CA PRO A 108 -11.52 -4.80 -15.62
C PRO A 108 -10.09 -4.29 -15.45
N SER A 109 -9.23 -5.07 -14.81
CA SER A 109 -7.79 -4.78 -14.72
C SER A 109 -7.16 -4.97 -16.11
N THR A 110 -7.20 -3.91 -16.90
CA THR A 110 -6.80 -3.86 -18.31
C THR A 110 -6.00 -2.60 -18.58
N PHE A 111 -5.39 -2.51 -19.76
CA PHE A 111 -4.54 -1.41 -20.17
C PHE A 111 -5.18 -0.02 -20.01
N ILE A 112 -6.39 0.21 -20.57
CA ILE A 112 -7.01 1.56 -20.57
C ILE A 112 -7.30 2.07 -19.15
N PRO A 113 -7.97 1.31 -18.24
CA PRO A 113 -8.16 1.78 -16.87
C PRO A 113 -6.85 2.01 -16.10
N SER A 114 -5.84 1.16 -16.29
CA SER A 114 -4.52 1.36 -15.67
C SER A 114 -3.84 2.62 -16.19
N LEU A 115 -3.92 2.87 -17.49
CA LEU A 115 -3.41 4.09 -18.14
C LEU A 115 -4.09 5.33 -17.56
N LEU A 116 -5.42 5.35 -17.49
CA LEU A 116 -6.18 6.49 -16.95
C LEU A 116 -5.84 6.75 -15.48
N SER A 117 -5.79 5.70 -14.66
CA SER A 117 -5.43 5.81 -13.25
C SER A 117 -4.01 6.38 -13.11
N ASN A 118 -3.01 5.75 -13.74
CA ASN A 118 -1.62 6.16 -13.59
C ASN A 118 -1.39 7.58 -14.11
N ALA A 119 -2.03 7.95 -15.23
CA ALA A 119 -1.93 9.28 -15.82
C ALA A 119 -2.52 10.37 -14.91
N LEU A 120 -3.63 10.09 -14.21
CA LEU A 120 -4.26 11.03 -13.26
C LEU A 120 -3.46 11.19 -11.97
N THR A 121 -2.78 10.14 -11.54
CA THR A 121 -1.98 10.12 -10.31
C THR A 121 -0.52 10.51 -10.54
N SER A 122 -0.08 10.75 -11.78
CA SER A 122 1.33 10.93 -12.12
C SER A 122 2.22 9.72 -11.74
N LEU A 123 1.65 8.52 -11.72
CA LEU A 123 2.39 7.26 -11.52
C LEU A 123 2.95 6.75 -12.85
N PRO A 124 3.98 5.88 -12.85
CA PRO A 124 4.56 5.35 -14.08
C PRO A 124 3.52 4.65 -14.96
N ILE A 125 3.45 5.05 -16.23
CA ILE A 125 2.64 4.41 -17.26
C ILE A 125 3.52 3.40 -17.98
N GLN A 126 3.15 2.12 -17.93
CA GLN A 126 3.81 1.06 -18.68
C GLN A 126 2.96 0.70 -19.91
N PHE A 127 3.62 0.52 -21.05
CA PHE A 127 3.02 0.06 -22.29
C PHE A 127 4.04 -0.74 -23.10
N SER A 128 3.60 -1.44 -24.14
CA SER A 128 4.48 -2.12 -25.09
C SER A 128 4.31 -1.58 -26.51
N SER A 129 5.38 -1.08 -27.10
CA SER A 129 5.42 -0.74 -28.53
C SER A 129 5.32 -1.96 -29.45
N ASP A 130 5.48 -3.17 -28.89
CA ASP A 130 5.28 -4.44 -29.58
C ASP A 130 3.84 -4.97 -29.45
N SER A 131 2.96 -4.30 -28.70
CA SER A 131 1.54 -4.68 -28.65
C SER A 131 0.87 -4.46 -30.00
N GLU A 132 -0.04 -5.36 -30.37
CA GLU A 132 -0.87 -5.17 -31.56
C GLU A 132 -1.83 -3.97 -31.37
N SER A 133 -2.13 -3.27 -32.46
CA SER A 133 -3.11 -2.18 -32.44
C SER A 133 -4.47 -2.68 -31.96
N MET A 134 -5.15 -1.97 -31.08
CA MET A 134 -6.45 -2.33 -30.53
C MET A 134 -7.59 -1.73 -31.35
N ASP A 135 -8.68 -2.47 -31.52
CA ASP A 135 -9.98 -1.91 -31.89
C ASP A 135 -10.75 -1.62 -30.60
N LEU A 136 -11.00 -0.34 -30.31
CA LEU A 136 -11.56 0.13 -29.05
C LEU A 136 -13.02 0.57 -29.27
N LEU A 137 -13.94 -0.10 -28.58
CA LEU A 137 -15.37 0.20 -28.62
C LEU A 137 -15.82 0.80 -27.27
N HIS A 138 -16.47 1.97 -27.30
CA HIS A 138 -16.98 2.57 -26.08
C HIS A 138 -18.15 1.75 -25.49
N THR A 139 -18.25 1.69 -24.16
CA THR A 139 -19.25 0.87 -23.46
C THR A 139 -20.68 1.26 -23.84
N ASP A 140 -20.99 2.55 -24.00
CA ASP A 140 -22.31 3.02 -24.46
C ASP A 140 -22.67 2.50 -25.86
N ASP A 141 -21.70 2.45 -26.79
CA ASP A 141 -21.93 1.93 -28.14
C ASP A 141 -22.15 0.42 -28.10
N ALA A 142 -21.42 -0.31 -27.24
CA ALA A 142 -21.65 -1.73 -27.01
C ALA A 142 -23.04 -2.00 -26.42
N ILE A 143 -23.49 -1.19 -25.45
CA ILE A 143 -24.83 -1.28 -24.86
C ILE A 143 -25.90 -1.00 -25.91
N ASP A 144 -25.76 0.03 -26.75
CA ASP A 144 -26.70 0.31 -27.84
C ASP A 144 -26.81 -0.88 -28.81
N GLY A 145 -25.68 -1.52 -29.14
CA GLY A 145 -25.65 -2.73 -29.98
C GLY A 145 -26.39 -3.91 -29.34
N ILE A 146 -26.17 -4.16 -28.04
CA ILE A 146 -26.89 -5.18 -27.28
C ILE A 146 -28.40 -4.90 -27.26
N LEU A 147 -28.81 -3.68 -26.97
CA LEU A 147 -30.22 -3.29 -26.93
C LEU A 147 -30.92 -3.45 -28.28
N LYS A 148 -30.24 -3.11 -29.39
CA LYS A 148 -30.75 -3.34 -30.75
C LYS A 148 -30.87 -4.82 -31.09
N ALA A 149 -29.92 -5.65 -30.67
CA ALA A 149 -30.00 -7.10 -30.82
C ALA A 149 -31.18 -7.69 -30.03
N ILE A 150 -31.37 -7.27 -28.76
CA ILE A 150 -32.52 -7.66 -27.94
C ILE A 150 -33.83 -7.28 -28.63
N LYS A 151 -33.95 -6.02 -29.09
CA LYS A 151 -35.14 -5.54 -29.78
C LYS A 151 -35.48 -6.39 -31.01
N ARG A 152 -34.47 -6.78 -31.79
CA ARG A 152 -34.63 -7.63 -32.98
C ARG A 152 -35.10 -9.05 -32.63
N LEU A 153 -34.59 -9.63 -31.53
CA LEU A 153 -35.08 -10.92 -31.01
C LEU A 153 -36.52 -10.81 -30.50
N GLU A 154 -36.89 -9.70 -29.89
CA GLU A 154 -38.25 -9.46 -29.39
C GLU A 154 -39.28 -9.26 -30.50
N THR A 155 -38.93 -8.56 -31.59
CA THR A 155 -39.82 -8.36 -32.74
C THR A 155 -39.98 -9.61 -33.60
N GLY A 156 -39.11 -10.61 -33.42
CA GLY A 156 -39.13 -11.85 -34.20
C GLY A 156 -38.61 -11.68 -35.63
N GLU A 157 -37.92 -10.57 -35.91
CA GLU A 157 -37.27 -10.31 -37.20
C GLU A 157 -36.09 -11.26 -37.47
N GLN A 158 -35.48 -11.81 -36.42
CA GLN A 158 -34.45 -12.83 -36.52
C GLN A 158 -35.05 -14.24 -36.50
N VAL A 159 -34.64 -15.06 -37.46
CA VAL A 159 -34.93 -16.50 -37.53
C VAL A 159 -33.66 -17.28 -37.20
N GLY A 160 -33.72 -18.14 -36.19
CA GLY A 160 -32.60 -19.00 -35.78
C GLY A 160 -31.46 -18.25 -35.07
N ILE A 161 -30.23 -18.71 -35.30
CA ILE A 161 -29.02 -18.24 -34.63
C ILE A 161 -28.20 -17.36 -35.57
N GLU A 162 -27.83 -16.17 -35.11
CA GLU A 162 -27.06 -15.21 -35.91
C GLU A 162 -25.87 -14.66 -35.11
N ALA A 163 -24.69 -14.63 -35.72
CA ALA A 163 -23.52 -13.92 -35.17
C ALA A 163 -23.38 -12.53 -35.79
N ILE A 164 -23.01 -11.54 -34.98
CA ILE A 164 -22.85 -10.13 -35.35
C ILE A 164 -21.61 -9.57 -34.64
N ASN A 165 -20.74 -8.92 -35.39
CA ASN A 165 -19.57 -8.22 -34.87
C ASN A 165 -19.97 -6.81 -34.40
N LEU A 166 -19.75 -6.51 -33.12
CA LEU A 166 -19.87 -5.18 -32.53
C LEU A 166 -18.47 -4.64 -32.28
N VAL A 167 -17.99 -3.85 -33.25
CA VAL A 167 -16.61 -3.35 -33.29
C VAL A 167 -16.61 -1.85 -33.58
N GLY A 168 -15.56 -1.15 -33.13
CA GLY A 168 -15.41 0.30 -33.36
C GLY A 168 -15.26 0.61 -34.84
N GLY A 169 -14.51 -0.23 -35.57
CA GLY A 169 -14.22 -0.01 -36.98
C GLY A 169 -13.37 1.24 -37.22
N GLY A 170 -12.76 1.35 -38.41
CA GLY A 170 -11.89 2.48 -38.74
C GLY A 170 -10.48 2.34 -38.15
N LYS A 171 -9.93 3.41 -37.55
CA LYS A 171 -8.55 3.43 -37.06
C LYS A 171 -8.39 2.54 -35.82
N ARG A 172 -7.52 1.53 -35.88
CA ARG A 172 -6.99 0.83 -34.71
C ARG A 172 -5.87 1.63 -34.05
N TRP A 173 -5.79 1.56 -32.73
CA TRP A 173 -4.91 2.39 -31.92
C TRP A 173 -3.78 1.58 -31.32
N LEU A 174 -2.55 2.03 -31.50
CA LEU A 174 -1.41 1.47 -30.76
C LEU A 174 -1.48 1.89 -29.29
N GLU A 175 -0.90 1.09 -28.40
CA GLU A 175 -0.78 1.47 -26.99
C GLU A 175 -0.03 2.79 -26.85
N GLU A 176 1.11 2.96 -27.53
CA GLU A 176 1.89 4.20 -27.52
C GLU A 176 1.06 5.43 -27.93
N GLU A 177 0.32 5.33 -29.05
CA GLU A 177 -0.56 6.42 -29.51
C GLU A 177 -1.65 6.76 -28.48
N THR A 178 -2.16 5.73 -27.80
CA THR A 178 -3.19 5.88 -26.77
C THR A 178 -2.62 6.51 -25.50
N VAL A 179 -1.40 6.12 -25.09
CA VAL A 179 -0.68 6.75 -23.98
C VAL A 179 -0.48 8.23 -24.27
N GLU A 180 0.06 8.59 -25.44
CA GLU A 180 0.31 9.99 -25.79
C GLU A 180 -0.98 10.81 -25.88
N LEU A 181 -2.07 10.24 -26.39
CA LEU A 181 -3.38 10.89 -26.39
C LEU A 181 -3.88 11.18 -24.96
N VAL A 182 -3.78 10.20 -24.05
CA VAL A 182 -4.19 10.39 -22.64
C VAL A 182 -3.30 11.42 -21.94
N ARG A 183 -1.97 11.35 -22.14
CA ARG A 183 -1.02 12.33 -21.58
C ARG A 183 -1.34 13.75 -22.05
N THR A 184 -1.66 13.91 -23.33
CA THR A 184 -2.09 15.17 -23.96
C THR A 184 -3.41 15.68 -23.38
N LEU A 185 -4.39 14.80 -23.19
CA LEU A 185 -5.71 15.16 -22.65
C LEU A 185 -5.65 15.60 -21.18
N ILE A 186 -4.79 14.98 -20.37
CA ILE A 186 -4.71 15.22 -18.92
C ILE A 186 -3.64 16.28 -18.57
N GLY A 187 -2.65 16.49 -19.44
CA GLY A 187 -1.41 17.19 -19.08
C GLY A 187 -0.61 16.37 -18.05
N SER A 188 -0.48 15.06 -18.29
CA SER A 188 0.08 14.13 -17.30
C SER A 188 1.60 14.26 -17.17
N GLU A 189 2.05 14.37 -15.91
CA GLU A 189 3.47 14.36 -15.49
C GLU A 189 3.95 12.94 -15.10
N SER A 190 3.23 11.90 -15.52
CA SER A 190 3.60 10.50 -15.34
C SER A 190 4.87 10.12 -16.11
N PRO A 191 5.85 9.46 -15.46
CA PRO A 191 6.88 8.72 -16.18
C PRO A 191 6.28 7.70 -17.15
N VAL A 192 6.90 7.48 -18.30
CA VAL A 192 6.46 6.50 -19.30
C VAL A 192 7.52 5.44 -19.50
N ARG A 193 7.10 4.18 -19.61
CA ARG A 193 7.99 3.03 -19.76
C ARG A 193 7.51 2.14 -20.90
N ASP A 194 8.34 2.02 -21.93
CA ASP A 194 8.12 1.09 -23.03
C ASP A 194 8.85 -0.23 -22.76
N ILE A 195 8.07 -1.31 -22.64
CA ILE A 195 8.60 -2.67 -22.50
C ILE A 195 8.72 -3.41 -23.84
N GLY A 196 8.33 -2.78 -24.96
CA GLY A 196 8.58 -3.30 -26.30
C GLY A 196 10.00 -3.01 -26.79
N ASP A 197 10.34 -3.62 -27.92
CA ASP A 197 11.59 -3.40 -28.65
C ASP A 197 11.33 -2.85 -30.08
N HIS A 198 10.13 -2.31 -30.33
CA HIS A 198 9.68 -1.82 -31.64
C HIS A 198 9.85 -2.84 -32.79
N ARG A 199 9.70 -4.14 -32.49
CA ARG A 199 9.83 -5.26 -33.42
C ARG A 199 8.60 -5.42 -34.30
N VAL A 200 7.41 -5.00 -33.84
CA VAL A 200 6.17 -5.21 -34.59
C VAL A 200 6.09 -4.32 -35.82
N LYS A 201 6.08 -4.95 -36.99
CA LYS A 201 5.68 -4.35 -38.27
C LYS A 201 4.19 -4.64 -38.50
N LEU A 202 3.39 -3.57 -38.47
CA LEU A 202 1.97 -3.45 -38.83
C LEU A 202 1.40 -4.64 -39.66
N ARG A 203 0.74 -5.57 -38.98
CA ARG A 203 -0.28 -6.44 -39.59
C ARG A 203 -1.64 -5.90 -39.17
N THR A 204 -2.30 -5.17 -40.07
CA THR A 204 -3.62 -4.58 -39.78
C THR A 204 -4.71 -5.59 -40.15
N THR A 205 -5.29 -6.22 -39.12
CA THR A 205 -6.63 -6.81 -39.22
C THR A 205 -7.64 -5.68 -39.10
N ASP A 206 -8.51 -5.50 -40.09
CA ASP A 206 -9.58 -4.50 -40.03
C ASP A 206 -10.92 -5.18 -39.74
N TYR A 207 -11.53 -4.93 -38.58
CA TYR A 207 -12.81 -5.53 -38.25
C TYR A 207 -13.97 -4.79 -38.92
N SER A 208 -14.86 -5.53 -39.56
CA SER A 208 -16.06 -5.01 -40.22
C SER A 208 -17.27 -5.06 -39.29
N ASN A 209 -18.01 -3.95 -39.21
CA ASN A 209 -19.32 -3.84 -38.57
C ASN A 209 -20.46 -3.74 -39.60
N LEU A 210 -20.22 -4.07 -40.87
CA LEU A 210 -21.21 -3.91 -41.95
C LEU A 210 -22.51 -4.68 -41.69
N LYS A 211 -22.43 -5.88 -41.10
CA LYS A 211 -23.61 -6.66 -40.74
C LYS A 211 -24.40 -6.00 -39.61
N ALA A 212 -23.73 -5.50 -38.57
CA ALA A 212 -24.38 -4.75 -37.50
C ALA A 212 -25.11 -3.50 -38.05
N LYS A 213 -24.49 -2.78 -38.98
CA LYS A 213 -25.11 -1.64 -39.67
C LYS A 213 -26.36 -2.03 -40.45
N THR A 214 -26.30 -3.12 -41.20
CA THR A 214 -27.40 -3.54 -42.10
C THR A 214 -28.53 -4.24 -41.36
N VAL A 215 -28.22 -5.05 -40.35
CA VAL A 215 -29.18 -5.92 -39.65
C VAL A 215 -29.74 -5.26 -38.39
N LEU A 216 -28.93 -4.49 -37.66
CA LEU A 216 -29.33 -3.84 -36.41
C LEU A 216 -29.55 -2.33 -36.54
N ALA A 217 -29.21 -1.72 -37.70
CA ALA A 217 -29.07 -0.26 -37.81
C ALA A 217 -28.14 0.32 -36.72
N TRP A 218 -27.04 -0.38 -36.47
CA TRP A 218 -26.05 -0.02 -35.46
C TRP A 218 -24.73 0.41 -36.09
N GLU A 219 -24.19 1.54 -35.62
CA GLU A 219 -22.84 2.00 -35.88
C GLU A 219 -22.31 2.68 -34.60
N PRO A 220 -21.01 2.57 -34.29
CA PRO A 220 -20.43 3.23 -33.13
C PRO A 220 -20.44 4.75 -33.33
N ALA A 221 -20.90 5.47 -32.32
CA ALA A 221 -21.05 6.93 -32.36
C ALA A 221 -19.93 7.68 -31.62
N ILE A 222 -19.18 7.00 -30.74
CA ILE A 222 -18.23 7.64 -29.84
C ILE A 222 -16.79 7.33 -30.30
N PRO A 223 -16.06 8.30 -30.90
CA PRO A 223 -14.66 8.11 -31.26
C PRO A 223 -13.76 8.06 -30.02
N LEU A 224 -12.59 7.43 -30.15
CA LEU A 224 -11.67 7.21 -29.03
C LEU A 224 -11.35 8.48 -28.22
N PRO A 225 -10.93 9.63 -28.82
CA PRO A 225 -10.65 10.84 -28.05
C PRO A 225 -11.84 11.30 -27.20
N LEU A 226 -13.06 11.28 -27.76
CA LEU A 226 -14.27 11.67 -27.03
C LEU A 226 -14.57 10.69 -25.88
N GLY A 227 -14.48 9.38 -26.14
CA GLY A 227 -14.73 8.38 -25.10
C GLY A 227 -13.69 8.41 -23.97
N LEU A 228 -12.42 8.67 -24.28
CA LEU A 228 -11.37 8.86 -23.28
C LEU A 228 -11.63 10.13 -22.46
N THR A 229 -11.98 11.25 -23.09
CA THR A 229 -12.38 12.47 -22.37
C THR A 229 -13.55 12.21 -21.43
N ARG A 230 -14.59 11.49 -21.88
CA ARG A 230 -15.72 11.08 -21.02
C ARG A 230 -15.27 10.23 -19.83
N SER A 231 -14.37 9.27 -20.08
CA SER A 231 -13.83 8.38 -19.04
C SER A 231 -13.03 9.16 -17.98
N ILE A 232 -12.23 10.13 -18.44
CA ILE A 232 -11.44 11.01 -17.55
C ILE A 232 -12.37 11.87 -16.72
N ILE A 233 -13.37 12.52 -17.34
CA ILE A 233 -14.36 13.35 -16.63
C ILE A 233 -15.09 12.51 -15.58
N ALA A 234 -15.60 11.33 -15.95
CA ALA A 234 -16.30 10.44 -15.03
C ALA A 234 -15.42 10.00 -13.84
N LEU A 235 -14.15 9.69 -14.08
CA LEU A 235 -13.21 9.31 -13.02
C LEU A 235 -12.88 10.49 -12.09
N THR A 236 -12.63 11.67 -12.65
CA THR A 236 -12.42 12.92 -11.92
C THR A 236 -13.63 13.30 -11.07
N GLU A 237 -14.85 13.21 -11.62
CA GLU A 237 -16.10 13.43 -10.89
C GLU A 237 -16.29 12.39 -9.78
N SER A 238 -16.04 11.11 -10.06
CA SER A 238 -16.12 10.05 -9.05
C SER A 238 -15.15 10.27 -7.89
N ILE A 239 -13.93 10.74 -8.17
CA ILE A 239 -12.95 11.10 -7.13
C ILE A 239 -13.50 12.27 -6.32
N SER A 240 -13.97 13.34 -6.97
CA SER A 240 -14.51 14.52 -6.29
C SER A 240 -15.73 14.19 -5.41
N THR A 241 -16.69 13.41 -5.91
CA THR A 241 -17.86 12.95 -5.15
C THR A 241 -17.45 12.13 -3.93
N TYR A 242 -16.52 11.18 -4.10
CA TYR A 242 -16.03 10.38 -2.99
C TYR A 242 -15.32 11.26 -1.94
N SER A 243 -14.41 12.13 -2.37
CA SER A 243 -13.69 13.07 -1.49
C SER A 243 -14.66 13.89 -0.63
N ARG A 244 -15.70 14.46 -1.25
CA ARG A 244 -16.74 15.21 -0.53
C ARG A 244 -17.52 14.35 0.44
N SER A 245 -17.91 13.14 0.03
CA SER A 245 -18.58 12.18 0.92
C SER A 245 -17.71 11.86 2.13
N TYR A 246 -16.41 11.68 1.94
CA TYR A 246 -15.49 11.46 3.05
C TYR A 246 -15.41 12.68 3.98
N LEU A 247 -15.28 13.89 3.43
CA LEU A 247 -15.30 15.13 4.21
C LEU A 247 -16.57 15.26 5.05
N THR A 248 -17.74 14.91 4.49
CA THR A 248 -19.02 14.98 5.22
C THR A 248 -19.14 13.93 6.33
N THR A 249 -18.58 12.74 6.13
CA THR A 249 -18.75 11.61 7.06
C THR A 249 -17.65 11.57 8.13
N HIS A 250 -16.44 12.01 7.80
CA HIS A 250 -15.24 11.80 8.62
C HIS A 250 -14.52 13.08 9.00
N CYS A 251 -14.85 14.24 8.43
CA CYS A 251 -14.22 15.51 8.78
C CYS A 251 -15.26 16.43 9.42
N GLY A 252 -14.83 17.60 9.91
CA GLY A 252 -15.81 18.57 10.38
C GLY A 252 -15.34 20.00 10.24
N PRO A 253 -16.14 20.96 10.74
CA PRO A 253 -16.17 22.26 10.15
C PRO A 253 -15.21 23.20 10.86
N SER A 254 -13.97 23.32 10.37
CA SER A 254 -13.12 24.52 10.53
C SER A 254 -11.65 24.33 10.08
N SER A 255 -11.38 23.78 8.88
CA SER A 255 -9.98 23.76 8.41
C SER A 255 -9.79 23.96 6.91
N PHE A 256 -10.81 23.67 6.10
CA PHE A 256 -10.67 23.64 4.67
C PHE A 256 -11.84 24.39 4.03
N SER A 257 -11.56 25.62 3.60
CA SER A 257 -12.52 26.51 2.97
C SER A 257 -11.85 27.22 1.82
N SER A 258 -12.16 26.77 0.60
CA SER A 258 -12.36 27.70 -0.51
C SER A 258 -13.73 27.44 -1.14
N SER A 259 -14.68 28.33 -0.80
CA SER A 259 -15.84 28.75 -1.61
C SER A 259 -16.64 27.67 -2.37
N ALA A 260 -17.85 27.33 -1.87
CA ALA A 260 -19.12 27.50 -2.60
C ALA A 260 -20.33 26.69 -2.04
N GLU A 261 -20.17 25.77 -1.09
CA GLU A 261 -21.29 24.89 -0.65
C GLU A 261 -21.34 24.65 0.87
N PRO A 262 -22.48 24.16 1.44
CA PRO A 262 -22.94 24.58 2.76
C PRO A 262 -22.03 24.09 3.87
N ARG A 263 -21.74 25.00 4.80
CA ARG A 263 -21.03 24.74 6.06
C ARG A 263 -21.70 23.55 6.75
N ILE A 264 -21.02 22.40 6.74
CA ILE A 264 -21.32 21.32 7.68
C ILE A 264 -21.33 21.98 9.06
N SER A 265 -22.42 21.89 9.81
CA SER A 265 -22.59 22.65 11.07
C SER A 265 -22.25 21.81 12.31
N SER A 266 -22.04 20.50 12.14
CA SER A 266 -21.73 19.56 13.22
C SER A 266 -20.64 18.59 12.78
N PHE A 267 -19.51 18.55 13.51
CA PHE A 267 -18.55 17.44 13.41
C PHE A 267 -19.26 16.14 13.82
N PRO A 268 -19.04 15.01 13.13
CA PRO A 268 -19.40 13.69 13.67
C PRO A 268 -18.69 13.51 15.01
N GLU A 269 -19.49 13.35 16.07
CA GLU A 269 -18.98 12.96 17.39
C GLU A 269 -18.40 11.55 17.31
N ASP A 270 -17.28 11.33 18.00
CA ASP A 270 -16.77 9.98 18.21
C ASP A 270 -17.35 9.41 19.50
N GLU A 271 -18.23 8.43 19.36
CA GLU A 271 -18.88 7.75 20.49
C GLU A 271 -17.88 7.11 21.46
N ARG A 272 -16.67 6.78 20.99
CA ARG A 272 -15.60 6.21 21.83
C ARG A 272 -15.17 7.19 22.91
N ASN A 273 -15.22 8.51 22.63
CA ASN A 273 -14.89 9.57 23.59
C ASN A 273 -15.86 9.67 24.78
N LYS A 274 -17.05 9.06 24.73
CA LYS A 274 -18.07 9.19 25.78
C LYS A 274 -17.66 8.56 27.12
N ALA A 275 -16.99 7.41 27.08
CA ALA A 275 -16.69 6.59 28.26
C ALA A 275 -15.21 6.69 28.66
N LEU A 276 -14.79 7.87 29.17
CA LEU A 276 -13.42 8.08 29.66
C LEU A 276 -13.05 7.22 30.88
N ASP A 277 -14.02 6.60 31.54
CA ASP A 277 -13.74 5.72 32.66
C ASP A 277 -13.03 4.42 32.27
N LYS A 278 -13.04 4.05 30.99
CA LYS A 278 -12.22 2.97 30.44
C LYS A 278 -10.71 3.23 30.59
N LEU A 279 -10.28 4.48 30.83
CA LEU A 279 -8.88 4.83 31.03
C LEU A 279 -8.28 4.30 32.34
N ASP A 280 -9.09 3.74 33.25
CA ASP A 280 -8.59 3.20 34.51
C ASP A 280 -7.59 2.06 34.30
N GLY A 281 -6.41 2.17 34.91
CA GLY A 281 -5.31 1.21 34.76
C GLY A 281 -4.50 1.34 33.48
N CYS A 282 -4.80 2.33 32.63
CA CYS A 282 -4.05 2.55 31.39
C CYS A 282 -2.75 3.31 31.63
N THR A 283 -1.75 2.94 30.84
CA THR A 283 -0.46 3.63 30.75
C THR A 283 -0.58 4.76 29.75
N VAL A 284 -0.17 5.97 30.12
CA VAL A 284 -0.30 7.17 29.29
C VAL A 284 0.93 8.03 29.36
N ASN A 285 1.23 8.69 28.23
CA ASN A 285 2.10 9.84 28.21
C ASN A 285 1.25 11.11 28.03
N MET A 286 1.62 12.19 28.72
CA MET A 286 0.88 13.45 28.73
C MET A 286 1.67 14.54 28.00
N GLY A 287 1.01 15.30 27.14
CA GLY A 287 1.57 16.46 26.47
C GLY A 287 0.62 17.66 26.50
N PHE A 288 1.17 18.87 26.55
CA PHE A 288 0.41 20.13 26.53
C PHE A 288 0.77 20.98 25.32
N ASP A 289 -0.19 21.76 24.83
CA ASP A 289 0.01 22.76 23.78
C ASP A 289 0.84 23.91 24.32
N HIS A 290 1.93 24.23 23.61
CA HIS A 290 2.60 25.50 23.76
C HIS A 290 3.02 26.03 22.39
N ALA A 291 2.54 27.24 22.07
CA ALA A 291 2.78 27.91 20.78
C ALA A 291 2.45 27.03 19.54
N GLY A 292 1.49 26.11 19.66
CA GLY A 292 1.07 25.21 18.59
C GLY A 292 1.86 23.90 18.51
N TRP A 293 2.69 23.57 19.51
CA TRP A 293 3.51 22.36 19.57
C TRP A 293 3.16 21.50 20.79
N VAL A 294 3.36 20.19 20.71
CA VAL A 294 3.22 19.27 21.85
C VAL A 294 4.47 19.32 22.72
N HIS A 295 4.29 19.57 24.01
CA HIS A 295 5.33 19.51 25.03
C HIS A 295 5.02 18.40 26.04
N HIS A 296 5.83 17.34 26.03
CA HIS A 296 5.64 16.19 26.92
C HIS A 296 6.01 16.52 28.37
N VAL A 297 5.26 15.97 29.32
CA VAL A 297 5.56 16.08 30.75
C VAL A 297 6.70 15.12 31.11
N LYS A 298 7.71 15.64 31.81
CA LYS A 298 8.85 14.88 32.32
C LYS A 298 9.12 15.16 33.79
N CYS A 299 9.41 14.10 34.54
CA CYS A 299 9.76 14.13 35.95
C CYS A 299 11.15 13.48 36.17
N GLU A 300 12.16 13.92 35.41
CA GLU A 300 13.49 13.27 35.34
C GLU A 300 14.27 13.28 36.66
N ASP A 301 14.07 14.29 37.51
CA ASP A 301 14.72 14.40 38.81
C ASP A 301 14.03 13.56 39.92
N GLY A 302 12.99 12.81 39.54
CA GLY A 302 12.18 11.98 40.43
C GLY A 302 11.30 12.78 41.39
N ARG A 303 11.15 14.09 41.18
CA ARG A 303 10.36 14.97 42.06
C ARG A 303 9.60 16.06 41.33
N HIS A 304 10.24 16.92 40.55
CA HIS A 304 9.59 18.02 39.84
C HIS A 304 9.23 17.58 38.43
N CYS A 305 7.98 17.83 38.04
CA CYS A 305 7.49 17.52 36.72
C CYS A 305 7.37 18.80 35.89
N THR A 306 8.14 18.90 34.82
CA THR A 306 8.16 20.04 33.89
C THR A 306 7.83 19.56 32.48
N ALA A 307 7.20 20.41 31.67
CA ALA A 307 7.18 20.20 30.22
C ALA A 307 8.41 20.92 29.62
N ASP A 308 9.14 20.26 28.72
CA ASP A 308 10.35 20.84 28.10
C ASP A 308 10.05 22.20 27.44
N GLY A 309 10.98 23.16 27.50
CA GLY A 309 10.90 24.39 26.67
C GLY A 309 11.52 24.23 25.28
N ASP A 310 12.38 23.22 25.10
CA ASP A 310 13.06 22.89 23.85
C ASP A 310 12.42 21.67 23.16
N LYS A 311 12.67 21.58 21.85
CA LYS A 311 12.21 20.54 20.92
C LYS A 311 12.36 19.10 21.45
N VAL A 312 11.23 18.38 21.55
CA VAL A 312 11.21 16.94 21.88
C VAL A 312 11.11 16.12 20.59
N VAL A 313 12.14 15.30 20.35
CA VAL A 313 12.39 14.55 19.11
C VAL A 313 11.54 13.31 18.87
N SER A 314 10.41 13.13 19.58
CA SER A 314 9.55 11.92 19.68
C SER A 314 9.58 11.33 21.10
N TYR A 315 8.94 10.16 21.28
CA TYR A 315 8.90 9.36 22.52
C TYR A 315 10.31 8.93 22.96
N ASN A 316 11.05 9.90 23.47
CA ASN A 316 12.41 9.79 23.96
C ASN A 316 12.40 8.95 25.25
N TRP A 317 13.50 8.27 25.53
CA TRP A 317 13.75 7.44 26.71
C TRP A 317 13.65 8.21 28.06
N ASN A 318 13.43 9.51 28.00
CA ASN A 318 13.24 10.41 29.15
C ASN A 318 11.77 10.84 29.42
N ALA A 319 10.81 10.43 28.58
CA ALA A 319 9.41 10.81 28.82
C ALA A 319 8.83 10.04 30.02
N THR A 320 8.21 10.75 30.96
CA THR A 320 7.55 10.12 32.10
C THR A 320 6.22 9.52 31.66
N VAL A 321 5.96 8.31 32.15
CA VAL A 321 4.78 7.54 31.82
C VAL A 321 3.96 7.35 33.09
N PHE A 322 2.65 7.54 32.97
CA PHE A 322 1.73 7.50 34.09
C PHE A 322 0.70 6.37 33.92
N ILE A 323 0.38 5.68 35.00
CA ILE A 323 -0.76 4.78 35.12
C ILE A 323 -1.93 5.58 35.67
N ILE A 324 -3.02 5.63 34.92
CA ILE A 324 -4.25 6.31 35.33
C ILE A 324 -4.95 5.47 36.40
N LYS A 325 -5.41 6.12 37.46
CA LYS A 325 -6.28 5.53 38.49
C LYS A 325 -7.55 6.34 38.62
N LYS A 326 -8.68 5.74 38.30
CA LYS A 326 -10.00 6.37 38.40
C LYS A 326 -10.41 6.54 39.87
N LEU A 327 -11.01 7.69 40.18
CA LEU A 327 -11.64 7.93 41.47
C LEU A 327 -13.17 7.88 41.35
N LEU A 328 -13.80 7.08 42.21
CA LEU A 328 -15.26 6.97 42.28
C LEU A 328 -15.84 8.13 43.10
N VAL A 329 -16.59 9.03 42.45
CA VAL A 329 -17.30 10.12 43.12
C VAL A 329 -18.69 9.62 43.58
N LYS A 330 -18.87 9.36 44.88
CA LYS A 330 -20.17 8.94 45.43
C LYS A 330 -21.19 10.08 45.33
N GLY A 331 -22.34 9.82 44.69
CA GLY A 331 -23.52 10.70 44.74
C GLY A 331 -23.63 11.81 43.69
N ARG A 332 -22.68 11.94 42.75
CA ARG A 332 -22.81 12.82 41.55
C ARG A 332 -22.89 11.95 40.29
N LYS A 333 -23.83 12.26 39.39
CA LYS A 333 -23.81 11.69 38.02
C LYS A 333 -22.55 12.21 37.33
N GLN A 334 -21.68 11.29 36.93
CA GLN A 334 -20.48 11.62 36.15
C GLN A 334 -20.92 12.22 34.81
N LYS A 335 -20.31 13.34 34.41
CA LYS A 335 -20.58 13.93 33.10
C LYS A 335 -20.02 13.00 32.03
N GLU A 336 -20.76 12.82 30.94
CA GLU A 336 -20.25 12.14 29.75
C GLU A 336 -18.95 12.83 29.30
N ARG A 337 -17.97 12.04 28.82
CA ARG A 337 -16.65 12.52 28.37
C ARG A 337 -15.77 13.16 29.44
N MET A 338 -16.07 12.95 30.72
CA MET A 338 -15.25 13.43 31.83
C MET A 338 -14.92 12.28 32.80
N ALA A 339 -13.68 12.22 33.25
CA ALA A 339 -13.24 11.27 34.28
C ALA A 339 -12.42 11.97 35.36
N ARG A 340 -12.67 11.59 36.62
CA ARG A 340 -11.82 11.99 37.74
C ARG A 340 -10.73 10.96 37.95
N VAL A 341 -9.49 11.40 37.90
CA VAL A 341 -8.32 10.52 37.87
C VAL A 341 -7.20 11.00 38.78
N MET A 342 -6.33 10.06 39.14
CA MET A 342 -4.98 10.30 39.65
C MET A 342 -3.99 9.67 38.67
N PHE A 343 -2.77 10.23 38.61
CA PHE A 343 -1.71 9.72 37.75
C PHE A 343 -0.58 9.16 38.63
N GLU A 344 -0.38 7.85 38.60
CA GLU A 344 0.72 7.15 39.27
C GLU A 344 1.88 7.01 38.28
N GLU A 345 3.10 7.38 38.65
CA GLU A 345 4.25 7.18 37.77
C GLU A 345 4.61 5.68 37.67
N GLU A 346 4.87 5.17 36.45
CA GLU A 346 4.99 3.73 36.15
C GLU A 346 6.11 3.01 36.93
N GLN A 347 7.23 3.68 37.19
CA GLN A 347 8.35 3.13 37.98
C GLN A 347 8.13 3.24 39.49
N GLY A 348 6.96 3.70 39.93
CA GLY A 348 6.61 3.85 41.33
C GLY A 348 7.29 5.04 42.01
N MET A 349 7.70 6.06 41.25
CA MET A 349 8.34 7.26 41.82
C MET A 349 7.36 8.10 42.66
N GLY A 350 6.05 8.06 42.34
CA GLY A 350 5.01 8.72 43.12
C GLY A 350 3.77 9.04 42.28
N TRP A 351 2.90 9.88 42.83
CA TRP A 351 1.68 10.35 42.20
C TRP A 351 1.83 11.81 41.76
N LEU A 352 1.41 12.13 40.54
CA LEU A 352 1.40 13.51 40.05
C LEU A 352 0.46 14.38 40.91
N GLY A 353 0.95 15.52 41.37
CA GLY A 353 0.18 16.47 42.15
C GLY A 353 0.71 17.89 42.06
N ILE A 354 -0.01 18.82 42.70
CA ILE A 354 0.39 20.22 42.84
C ILE A 354 0.84 20.47 44.28
N ALA A 355 2.01 21.08 44.48
CA ALA A 355 2.55 21.36 45.81
C ALA A 355 1.87 22.58 46.49
N GLN A 356 1.62 22.51 47.80
CA GLN A 356 1.01 23.60 48.60
C GLN A 356 1.76 24.94 48.56
N LYS A 357 3.08 24.92 48.32
CA LYS A 357 3.93 26.13 48.24
C LYS A 357 4.08 26.69 46.83
N SER A 358 3.44 26.08 45.83
CA SER A 358 3.66 26.44 44.42
C SER A 358 2.82 27.61 43.91
N THR A 359 1.76 28.02 44.62
CA THR A 359 0.97 29.21 44.26
C THR A 359 1.79 30.48 44.52
N SER A 360 2.47 30.98 43.49
CA SER A 360 3.09 32.31 43.52
C SER A 360 2.01 33.40 43.53
N GLU A 361 2.36 34.64 43.91
CA GLU A 361 1.44 35.80 43.89
C GLU A 361 0.82 36.09 42.50
N ASN A 362 1.28 35.39 41.44
CA ASN A 362 0.83 35.50 40.05
C ASN A 362 0.00 34.29 39.54
N GLY A 363 -0.39 33.35 40.39
CA GLY A 363 -1.29 32.23 40.01
C GLY A 363 -0.63 31.07 39.25
N GLN A 364 0.70 30.97 39.27
CA GLN A 364 1.44 29.83 38.72
C GLN A 364 1.40 28.64 39.67
N VAL A 365 1.42 27.41 39.14
CA VAL A 365 1.49 26.14 39.86
C VAL A 365 2.52 25.22 39.20
N GLY A 366 3.21 24.42 40.01
CA GLY A 366 4.20 23.43 39.57
C GLY A 366 3.70 22.01 39.86
N PHE A 367 4.00 21.08 38.96
CA PHE A 367 3.74 19.67 39.19
C PHE A 367 4.91 19.00 39.93
N GLU A 368 4.59 18.15 40.89
CA GLU A 368 5.55 17.30 41.61
C GLU A 368 5.01 15.86 41.73
N LEU A 369 5.92 14.91 41.93
CA LEU A 369 5.60 13.54 42.31
C LEU A 369 5.56 13.39 43.84
N PHE A 370 4.44 12.88 44.34
CA PHE A 370 4.21 12.67 45.76
C PHE A 370 4.16 11.18 46.08
N LYS A 371 5.01 10.74 47.01
CA LYS A 371 4.88 9.39 47.58
C LYS A 371 3.69 9.32 48.54
N PRO A 372 3.06 8.15 48.72
CA PRO A 372 1.92 7.96 49.62
C PRO A 372 2.18 8.45 51.06
N GLU A 373 3.43 8.39 51.51
CA GLU A 373 3.86 8.81 52.85
C GLU A 373 3.87 10.33 53.05
N ASN A 374 3.94 11.12 51.97
CA ASN A 374 3.97 12.58 51.98
C ASN A 374 2.75 13.20 51.27
N SER A 375 1.69 12.43 51.02
CA SER A 375 0.51 12.88 50.27
C SER A 375 -0.26 14.00 50.97
N GLU A 376 -0.12 14.15 52.30
CA GLU A 376 -0.73 15.23 53.08
C GLU A 376 -0.15 16.62 52.77
N VAL A 377 1.00 16.70 52.09
CA VAL A 377 1.68 17.94 51.70
C VAL A 377 1.24 18.42 50.29
N ALA A 378 0.56 17.56 49.53
CA ALA A 378 0.03 17.91 48.22
C ALA A 378 -1.26 18.75 48.35
N MET A 379 -1.37 19.82 47.57
CA MET A 379 -2.58 20.63 47.47
C MET A 379 -3.69 19.89 46.73
N HIS A 380 -3.33 19.21 45.64
CA HIS A 380 -4.23 18.39 44.82
C HIS A 380 -3.46 17.19 44.24
N LEU A 381 -4.07 16.00 44.30
CA LEU A 381 -3.58 14.76 43.67
C LEU A 381 -4.59 14.19 42.66
N ALA A 382 -5.78 14.76 42.60
CA ALA A 382 -6.88 14.33 41.75
C ALA A 382 -7.22 15.42 40.74
N PHE A 383 -7.46 15.02 39.51
CA PHE A 383 -7.77 15.90 38.38
C PHE A 383 -9.04 15.44 37.67
N ASP A 384 -9.82 16.38 37.15
CA ASP A 384 -10.92 16.09 36.22
C ASP A 384 -10.38 16.27 34.79
N ILE A 385 -10.41 15.19 34.02
CA ILE A 385 -10.02 15.15 32.60
C ILE A 385 -11.27 15.10 31.75
N GLU A 386 -11.34 15.94 30.72
CA GLU A 386 -12.44 15.98 29.77
C GLU A 386 -11.94 15.96 28.33
N VAL A 387 -12.60 15.18 27.48
CA VAL A 387 -12.25 15.03 26.06
C VAL A 387 -13.23 15.76 25.15
N GLN A 388 -12.72 16.36 24.09
CA GLN A 388 -13.54 17.01 23.08
C GLN A 388 -14.39 15.98 22.31
N ALA A 389 -15.58 16.39 21.85
CA ALA A 389 -16.53 15.49 21.16
C ALA A 389 -15.95 14.77 19.94
N ASN A 390 -15.14 15.51 19.19
CA ASN A 390 -14.86 15.29 17.78
C ASN A 390 -13.36 15.15 17.49
N ALA A 391 -12.53 15.19 18.53
CA ALA A 391 -11.07 15.15 18.44
C ALA A 391 -10.49 14.49 19.69
N SER A 392 -9.19 14.20 19.65
CA SER A 392 -8.43 13.65 20.78
C SER A 392 -7.90 14.73 21.75
N TYR A 393 -8.32 15.99 21.60
CA TYR A 393 -7.92 17.07 22.49
C TYR A 393 -8.60 16.94 23.85
N LEU A 394 -7.82 17.18 24.89
CA LEU A 394 -8.20 17.04 26.28
C LEU A 394 -8.05 18.37 27.00
N ARG A 395 -8.79 18.50 28.10
CA ARG A 395 -8.55 19.54 29.10
C ARG A 395 -8.44 18.91 30.48
N MET A 396 -7.58 19.49 31.31
CA MET A 396 -7.42 19.11 32.70
C MET A 396 -7.90 20.25 33.61
N SER A 397 -8.65 19.90 34.67
CA SER A 397 -9.16 20.88 35.63
C SER A 397 -9.18 20.34 37.06
N LEU A 398 -9.30 21.25 38.02
CA LEU A 398 -9.36 20.89 39.44
C LEU A 398 -10.79 20.46 39.86
N PRO A 399 -10.95 19.30 40.51
CA PRO A 399 -12.23 18.69 40.95
C PRO A 399 -13.28 19.55 41.66
N GLU A 400 -12.86 20.60 42.36
CA GLU A 400 -13.72 21.40 43.26
C GLU A 400 -13.88 22.84 42.77
N SER A 401 -12.79 23.49 42.37
CA SER A 401 -12.82 24.86 41.86
C SER A 401 -13.22 24.94 40.38
N GLY A 402 -13.07 23.86 39.62
CA GLY A 402 -13.28 23.84 38.17
C GLY A 402 -12.26 24.70 37.42
N GLN A 403 -11.20 25.17 38.08
CA GLN A 403 -10.14 25.94 37.44
C GLN A 403 -9.41 25.05 36.44
N HIS A 404 -9.18 25.60 35.26
CA HIS A 404 -8.46 24.92 34.20
C HIS A 404 -6.95 25.05 34.43
N ILE A 405 -6.23 23.97 34.19
CA ILE A 405 -4.77 23.96 34.24
C ILE A 405 -4.27 24.21 32.82
N GLN A 406 -3.64 25.36 32.62
CA GLN A 406 -3.06 25.75 31.33
C GLN A 406 -1.53 25.75 31.41
N ALA A 407 -0.86 25.26 30.36
CA ALA A 407 0.60 25.37 30.25
C ALA A 407 1.04 26.81 29.92
N MET A 408 1.96 27.36 30.71
CA MET A 408 2.63 28.65 30.51
C MET A 408 4.13 28.46 30.27
N ALA A 409 4.66 28.96 29.15
CA ALA A 409 6.11 28.96 28.98
C ALA A 409 6.78 30.01 29.87
N ASN A 410 7.93 29.64 30.44
CA ASN A 410 8.87 30.61 30.95
C ASN A 410 9.72 31.16 29.79
N THR A 411 9.76 32.49 29.62
CA THR A 411 10.55 33.14 28.57
C THR A 411 12.06 33.15 28.85
N THR A 412 12.51 32.64 30.00
CA THR A 412 13.91 32.73 30.45
C THR A 412 14.56 31.42 30.93
N SER A 413 13.79 30.33 31.08
CA SER A 413 14.32 28.98 31.38
C SER A 413 13.55 27.93 30.61
N ALA A 414 14.21 26.84 30.21
CA ALA A 414 13.65 25.71 29.46
C ALA A 414 12.61 24.85 30.24
N SER A 415 11.79 25.46 31.10
CA SER A 415 10.81 24.79 31.96
C SER A 415 9.42 25.44 31.81
N THR A 416 8.41 24.65 31.45
CA THR A 416 6.99 25.06 31.44
C THR A 416 6.41 25.02 32.85
N TRP A 417 5.79 26.13 33.26
CA TRP A 417 4.98 26.25 34.48
C TRP A 417 3.51 26.15 34.09
N PHE A 418 2.61 25.91 35.04
CA PHE A 418 1.17 25.87 34.75
C PHE A 418 0.48 27.06 35.41
N SER A 419 -0.59 27.61 34.82
CA SER A 419 -1.49 28.54 35.51
C SER A 419 -2.81 27.88 35.85
N LEU A 420 -3.47 28.46 36.86
CA LEU A 420 -4.86 28.18 37.16
C LEU A 420 -5.74 29.32 36.65
N ASP A 421 -6.43 29.09 35.54
CA ASP A 421 -7.30 30.08 34.92
C ASP A 421 -8.75 30.00 35.47
N GLU A 422 -9.48 31.12 35.43
CA GLU A 422 -10.86 31.17 35.93
C GLU A 422 -11.82 30.33 35.06
N PRO A 423 -12.81 29.63 35.67
CA PRO A 423 -13.71 28.70 34.96
C PRO A 423 -14.55 29.32 33.83
N ALA A 424 -14.70 30.66 33.80
CA ALA A 424 -15.64 31.37 32.93
C ALA A 424 -15.04 31.96 31.64
N SER A 425 -13.71 32.16 31.54
CA SER A 425 -13.07 32.70 30.33
C SER A 425 -12.62 31.63 29.32
N VAL A 426 -12.65 30.34 29.72
CA VAL A 426 -11.92 29.23 29.05
C VAL A 426 -12.83 28.08 28.59
N ALA A 427 -14.14 28.31 28.41
CA ALA A 427 -15.10 27.24 28.09
C ALA A 427 -14.81 26.42 26.80
N SER A 428 -13.77 26.75 26.03
CA SER A 428 -13.44 26.16 24.73
C SER A 428 -11.98 25.71 24.54
N VAL A 429 -11.09 25.82 25.53
CA VAL A 429 -9.68 25.44 25.34
C VAL A 429 -9.45 23.98 25.75
N PHE A 430 -8.93 23.20 24.81
CA PHE A 430 -8.48 21.82 25.00
C PHE A 430 -7.00 21.76 24.58
N ASP A 431 -6.11 22.04 25.53
CA ASP A 431 -4.67 22.24 25.35
C ASP A 431 -3.83 21.03 25.79
N MET A 432 -4.47 19.89 26.05
CA MET A 432 -3.80 18.66 26.47
C MET A 432 -4.01 17.54 25.46
N ARG A 433 -3.01 16.66 25.32
CA ARG A 433 -3.07 15.41 24.55
C ARG A 433 -2.48 14.25 25.36
N MET A 434 -2.94 13.05 25.05
CA MET A 434 -2.45 11.83 25.70
C MET A 434 -2.28 10.70 24.70
N THR A 435 -1.09 10.10 24.69
CA THR A 435 -0.84 8.83 24.01
C THR A 435 -1.20 7.72 24.98
N VAL A 436 -2.18 6.90 24.62
CA VAL A 436 -2.76 5.89 25.52
C VAL A 436 -2.33 4.47 25.12
N LEU A 437 -1.84 3.72 26.10
CA LEU A 437 -1.58 2.29 26.03
C LEU A 437 -2.35 1.57 27.14
N CYS A 438 -3.50 0.99 26.79
CA CYS A 438 -4.34 0.24 27.72
C CYS A 438 -4.30 -1.24 27.37
N CYS A 439 -3.52 -2.02 28.10
CA CYS A 439 -3.42 -3.45 27.81
C CYS A 439 -4.63 -4.34 28.21
N PRO A 440 -5.50 -4.01 29.19
CA PRO A 440 -6.46 -5.00 29.70
C PRO A 440 -7.81 -5.13 28.95
N SER A 441 -8.01 -4.54 27.76
CA SER A 441 -9.29 -4.71 27.02
C SER A 441 -9.11 -4.70 25.50
N GLU A 442 -9.75 -5.65 24.81
CA GLU A 442 -10.18 -5.44 23.42
C GLU A 442 -11.27 -4.36 23.45
N GLY A 443 -11.18 -3.32 22.61
CA GLY A 443 -12.30 -2.41 22.41
C GLY A 443 -11.97 -0.96 22.12
N ASP A 444 -12.99 -0.29 21.58
CA ASP A 444 -13.07 1.14 21.27
C ASP A 444 -12.62 2.06 22.42
N TRP A 445 -11.38 2.55 22.31
CA TRP A 445 -10.76 3.49 23.24
C TRP A 445 -11.11 4.93 22.92
N PRO A 446 -11.33 5.79 23.93
CA PRO A 446 -11.72 7.17 23.71
C PRO A 446 -10.73 7.95 22.85
N LEU A 447 -9.42 7.84 23.13
CA LEU A 447 -8.41 8.73 22.56
C LEU A 447 -7.80 8.24 21.23
N LEU A 448 -8.36 7.20 20.61
CA LEU A 448 -7.85 6.61 19.36
C LEU A 448 -8.31 7.30 18.07
N LEU A 449 -8.96 8.48 18.18
CA LEU A 449 -9.21 9.31 17.01
C LEU A 449 -7.93 9.71 16.27
N ASP A 450 -6.83 9.88 17.02
CA ASP A 450 -5.67 10.59 16.50
C ASP A 450 -4.39 10.35 17.32
N ASP A 451 -3.60 9.36 16.90
CA ASP A 451 -2.25 9.13 17.41
C ASP A 451 -1.29 10.16 16.81
N PHE A 452 -1.07 11.25 17.52
CA PHE A 452 -0.30 12.40 17.06
C PHE A 452 1.20 12.11 16.91
N GLU A 453 1.74 11.16 17.67
CA GLU A 453 3.14 10.74 17.55
C GLU A 453 3.34 9.92 16.27
N SER A 454 2.46 8.95 16.02
CA SER A 454 2.47 8.18 14.77
C SER A 454 2.18 9.07 13.56
N ALA A 455 1.30 10.05 13.69
CA ALA A 455 1.02 11.04 12.65
C ALA A 455 2.24 11.92 12.35
N ASP A 456 2.94 12.40 13.38
CA ASP A 456 4.16 13.19 13.16
C ASP A 456 5.23 12.35 12.46
N MET A 457 5.49 11.11 12.90
CA MET A 457 6.47 10.22 12.24
C MET A 457 6.24 10.06 10.74
N ARG A 458 4.99 10.17 10.31
CA ARG A 458 4.58 10.06 8.91
C ARG A 458 4.52 11.40 8.18
N PHE A 459 3.99 12.45 8.80
CA PHE A 459 3.62 13.71 8.14
C PHE A 459 4.46 14.92 8.57
N GLY A 460 5.18 14.82 9.69
CA GLY A 460 6.04 15.86 10.22
C GLY A 460 7.38 15.92 9.50
N SER A 461 8.02 17.08 9.52
CA SER A 461 9.32 17.33 8.88
C SER A 461 10.31 18.07 9.78
N THR A 462 9.82 18.69 10.85
CA THR A 462 10.60 19.59 11.70
C THR A 462 11.19 18.89 12.91
N GLY A 463 10.70 17.69 13.29
CA GLY A 463 11.07 17.00 14.52
C GLY A 463 10.60 17.71 15.80
N GLN A 464 9.62 18.61 15.67
CA GLN A 464 8.70 19.02 16.72
C GLN A 464 7.33 18.53 16.29
N ILE A 465 6.53 17.98 17.21
CA ILE A 465 5.19 17.49 16.90
C ILE A 465 4.21 18.66 17.01
N PRO A 466 3.57 19.12 15.92
CA PRO A 466 2.50 20.11 16.03
C PRO A 466 1.40 19.63 16.98
N PHE A 467 0.84 20.52 17.80
CA PHE A 467 -0.24 20.15 18.71
C PHE A 467 -1.47 19.62 17.96
N ASN A 468 -1.71 20.13 16.75
CA ASN A 468 -2.75 19.66 15.84
C ASN A 468 -2.31 18.52 14.91
N ALA A 469 -1.15 17.89 15.14
CA ALA A 469 -0.67 16.78 14.33
C ALA A 469 -1.68 15.64 14.37
N SER A 470 -2.17 15.25 13.19
CA SER A 470 -3.28 14.33 13.10
C SER A 470 -3.29 13.57 11.79
N ARG A 471 -3.43 12.24 11.86
CA ARG A 471 -3.69 11.44 10.66
C ARG A 471 -5.02 11.84 10.04
N ARG A 472 -6.06 11.98 10.87
CA ARG A 472 -7.40 12.35 10.40
C ARG A 472 -7.40 13.72 9.74
N LEU A 473 -6.82 14.75 10.35
CA LEU A 473 -6.75 16.09 9.73
C LEU A 473 -5.90 16.08 8.45
N HIS A 474 -4.82 15.30 8.41
CA HIS A 474 -4.04 15.13 7.19
C HIS A 474 -4.88 14.52 6.05
N LEU A 475 -5.59 13.42 6.32
CA LEU A 475 -6.48 12.79 5.34
C LEU A 475 -7.64 13.71 4.92
N CYS A 476 -8.19 14.50 5.85
CA CYS A 476 -9.20 15.52 5.55
C CYS A 476 -8.65 16.62 4.64
N SER A 477 -7.44 17.12 4.90
CA SER A 477 -6.75 18.08 4.03
C SER A 477 -6.59 17.53 2.62
N ARG A 478 -6.12 16.28 2.51
CA ARG A 478 -5.94 15.59 1.23
C ARG A 478 -7.26 15.42 0.48
N ALA A 479 -8.33 15.04 1.16
CA ALA A 479 -9.65 14.90 0.55
C ALA A 479 -10.17 16.25 0.03
N ASP A 480 -9.99 17.34 0.78
CA ASP A 480 -10.38 18.69 0.34
C ASP A 480 -9.61 19.15 -0.90
N GLN A 481 -8.28 19.05 -0.86
CA GLN A 481 -7.43 19.38 -2.00
C GLN A 481 -7.79 18.53 -3.24
N ALA A 482 -8.03 17.24 -3.05
CA ALA A 482 -8.45 16.34 -4.12
C ALA A 482 -9.81 16.74 -4.71
N ALA A 483 -10.79 17.14 -3.89
CA ALA A 483 -12.09 17.61 -4.36
C ALA A 483 -11.95 18.88 -5.20
N LEU A 484 -11.29 19.91 -4.65
CA LEU A 484 -11.09 21.20 -5.31
C LEU A 484 -10.37 21.05 -6.65
N PHE A 485 -9.29 20.27 -6.66
CA PHE A 485 -8.50 20.06 -7.86
C PHE A 485 -9.27 19.33 -8.96
N ASN A 486 -10.03 18.28 -8.61
CA ASN A 486 -10.83 17.53 -9.58
C ASN A 486 -12.03 18.34 -10.10
N ASP A 487 -12.64 19.21 -9.30
CA ASP A 487 -13.69 20.11 -9.78
C ASP A 487 -13.17 21.06 -10.87
N VAL A 488 -12.03 21.69 -10.62
CA VAL A 488 -11.37 22.57 -11.60
C VAL A 488 -11.01 21.78 -12.86
N ARG A 489 -10.39 20.61 -12.71
CA ARG A 489 -10.00 19.74 -13.84
C ARG A 489 -11.21 19.35 -14.70
N SER A 490 -12.32 18.94 -14.08
CA SER A 490 -13.55 18.59 -14.81
C SER A 490 -14.04 19.79 -15.64
N SER A 491 -14.07 20.99 -15.06
CA SER A 491 -14.47 22.20 -15.78
C SER A 491 -13.56 22.52 -16.97
N VAL A 492 -12.24 22.37 -16.84
CA VAL A 492 -11.27 22.66 -17.91
C VAL A 492 -11.41 21.66 -19.07
N LEU A 493 -11.55 20.37 -18.77
CA LEU A 493 -11.70 19.31 -19.78
C LEU A 493 -12.95 19.47 -20.65
N THR A 494 -13.97 20.19 -20.17
CA THR A 494 -15.16 20.52 -20.97
C THR A 494 -14.97 21.70 -21.93
N HIS A 495 -13.88 22.49 -21.78
CA HIS A 495 -13.73 23.79 -22.45
C HIS A 495 -12.42 23.97 -23.24
N THR A 496 -11.36 23.18 -23.01
CA THR A 496 -10.05 23.35 -23.67
C THR A 496 -9.74 22.28 -24.71
N GLY A 497 -9.04 22.66 -25.79
CA GLY A 497 -8.48 21.74 -26.79
C GLY A 497 -7.21 21.03 -26.31
N LEU A 498 -6.71 20.08 -27.11
CA LEU A 498 -5.51 19.28 -26.83
C LEU A 498 -4.28 20.18 -26.55
N THR A 499 -3.59 19.93 -25.44
CA THR A 499 -2.29 20.51 -25.11
C THR A 499 -1.19 19.51 -25.44
N GLU A 500 -0.09 19.93 -26.07
CA GLU A 500 1.07 19.03 -26.26
C GLU A 500 1.47 18.37 -24.92
N PRO A 501 1.98 17.13 -24.92
CA PRO A 501 2.49 16.52 -23.69
C PRO A 501 3.81 17.19 -23.26
N PRO A 502 4.20 17.08 -21.97
CA PRO A 502 5.53 17.52 -21.53
C PRO A 502 6.63 16.67 -22.21
N PRO A 503 7.76 17.29 -22.62
CA PRO A 503 8.89 16.54 -23.15
C PRO A 503 9.43 15.58 -22.09
N THR A 504 10.06 14.49 -22.53
CA THR A 504 10.60 13.46 -21.62
C THR A 504 12.10 13.29 -21.79
N THR A 505 12.77 12.88 -20.72
CA THR A 505 14.22 12.59 -20.65
C THR A 505 14.47 11.24 -19.97
N LEU A 506 15.66 10.66 -20.18
CA LEU A 506 16.08 9.43 -19.49
C LEU A 506 16.62 9.71 -18.07
N LEU A 507 16.89 10.97 -17.75
CA LEU A 507 17.48 11.35 -16.46
C LEU A 507 16.38 11.49 -15.38
N PRO A 508 16.35 10.64 -14.34
CA PRO A 508 15.35 10.72 -13.29
C PRO A 508 15.43 12.04 -12.51
N HIS A 509 16.63 12.59 -12.35
CA HIS A 509 16.82 13.87 -11.67
C HIS A 509 16.26 15.06 -12.45
N ASP A 510 15.77 14.92 -13.68
CA ASP A 510 15.14 16.01 -14.42
C ASP A 510 13.61 15.97 -14.33
N TRP A 511 13.04 14.98 -13.62
CA TRP A 511 11.60 14.83 -13.49
C TRP A 511 10.96 16.04 -12.80
N ALA A 512 9.90 16.58 -13.41
CA ALA A 512 9.19 17.79 -12.96
C ALA A 512 8.71 17.72 -11.49
N LEU A 513 8.38 16.52 -11.00
CA LEU A 513 7.80 16.32 -9.66
C LEU A 513 8.82 15.80 -8.62
N LYS A 514 10.12 15.75 -8.94
CA LYS A 514 11.17 15.13 -8.09
C LYS A 514 11.37 15.81 -6.72
N GLU A 515 11.01 17.08 -6.58
CA GLU A 515 11.19 17.84 -5.33
C GLU A 515 9.94 17.82 -4.45
N LEU A 516 8.79 17.37 -4.99
CA LEU A 516 7.55 17.32 -4.22
C LEU A 516 7.61 16.20 -3.16
N PRO A 517 7.12 16.43 -1.93
CA PRO A 517 6.99 15.35 -0.95
C PRO A 517 6.05 14.25 -1.47
N PRO A 518 6.17 13.00 -1.00
CA PRO A 518 5.20 11.97 -1.35
C PRO A 518 3.80 12.35 -0.85
N CYS A 519 2.78 12.16 -1.67
CA CYS A 519 1.44 11.92 -1.18
C CYS A 519 1.16 10.43 -1.20
N TRP A 520 0.64 9.96 -0.08
CA TRP A 520 0.36 8.56 0.11
C TRP A 520 -0.92 8.17 -0.63
N ASN A 521 -0.78 7.17 -1.51
CA ASN A 521 -1.85 6.22 -1.75
C ASN A 521 -1.89 5.26 -0.56
N ASP A 522 -2.35 5.74 0.59
CA ASP A 522 -2.70 4.78 1.64
C ASP A 522 -3.73 3.81 1.04
N CYS A 523 -3.59 2.52 1.34
CA CYS A 523 -4.60 1.54 0.97
C CYS A 523 -5.97 1.98 1.46
N ASP A 524 -5.99 2.65 2.61
CA ASP A 524 -7.18 3.16 3.28
C ASP A 524 -7.31 4.67 3.05
N SER A 525 -6.61 5.22 2.05
CA SER A 525 -6.72 6.62 1.68
C SER A 525 -8.14 6.88 1.21
N PRO A 526 -8.79 7.95 1.71
CA PRO A 526 -10.12 8.31 1.27
C PRO A 526 -10.11 8.84 -0.15
N THR A 527 -9.00 8.87 -0.86
CA THR A 527 -8.98 9.24 -2.27
C THR A 527 -7.92 8.42 -2.97
N ILE A 528 -8.17 8.08 -4.24
CA ILE A 528 -7.07 7.78 -5.16
C ILE A 528 -6.12 8.97 -5.05
N CYS A 529 -4.81 8.74 -4.85
CA CYS A 529 -3.89 9.85 -4.72
C CYS A 529 -4.01 10.75 -5.94
N VAL A 530 -4.40 11.99 -5.68
CA VAL A 530 -4.47 13.02 -6.69
C VAL A 530 -3.19 13.84 -6.55
N GLN A 531 -2.46 13.97 -7.65
CA GLN A 531 -1.41 14.98 -7.74
C GLN A 531 -2.13 16.34 -7.83
N THR A 532 -2.01 17.16 -6.77
CA THR A 532 -2.67 18.47 -6.64
C THR A 532 -1.74 19.66 -6.83
N GLY A 533 -0.47 19.42 -7.14
CA GLY A 533 0.62 20.40 -7.18
C GLY A 533 1.52 20.38 -5.95
N ASP A 534 1.01 19.93 -4.79
CA ASP A 534 1.71 20.07 -3.50
C ASP A 534 2.54 18.84 -3.09
N CYS A 535 2.31 17.70 -3.75
CA CYS A 535 2.94 16.42 -3.45
C CYS A 535 2.93 15.53 -4.71
N ARG A 536 3.78 14.50 -4.76
CA ARG A 536 3.76 13.50 -5.84
C ARG A 536 3.15 12.20 -5.36
N CYS A 537 2.28 11.58 -6.14
CA CYS A 537 1.82 10.25 -5.78
C CYS A 537 2.95 9.24 -5.91
N ILE A 538 2.97 8.32 -4.97
CA ILE A 538 3.87 7.18 -4.94
C ILE A 538 3.05 5.91 -5.00
N GLN A 539 3.63 4.90 -5.63
CA GLN A 539 3.05 3.57 -5.72
C GLN A 539 3.35 2.86 -4.39
N ALA A 540 2.43 2.93 -3.44
CA ALA A 540 2.46 2.07 -2.25
C ALA A 540 2.18 0.63 -2.70
N ASP A 541 2.76 -0.40 -2.06
CA ASP A 541 2.88 -1.81 -2.52
C ASP A 541 1.54 -2.50 -2.91
N HIS A 542 0.92 -2.02 -3.99
CA HIS A 542 -0.30 -2.44 -4.68
C HIS A 542 -1.46 -2.96 -3.84
N CYS A 543 -1.76 -2.31 -2.72
CA CYS A 543 -3.07 -2.52 -2.14
C CYS A 543 -4.17 -2.04 -3.09
N ARG A 544 -5.22 -2.86 -3.22
CA ARG A 544 -6.50 -2.36 -3.71
C ARG A 544 -6.97 -1.29 -2.72
N PRO A 545 -7.40 -0.10 -3.19
CA PRO A 545 -8.02 0.90 -2.33
C PRO A 545 -9.12 0.24 -1.50
N ARG A 546 -8.92 0.17 -0.19
CA ARG A 546 -9.89 -0.28 0.80
C ARG A 546 -10.83 0.90 1.06
N ARG A 547 -11.97 0.92 0.38
CA ARG A 547 -13.09 1.83 0.74
C ARG A 547 -13.83 1.29 1.97
N GLU A 548 -13.13 1.17 3.09
CA GLU A 548 -13.51 0.49 4.35
C GLU A 548 -12.95 -0.95 4.46
N ASN A 549 -12.41 -1.26 5.64
CA ASN A 549 -11.74 -2.51 5.98
C ASN A 549 -12.59 -3.74 5.57
N PRO A 550 -12.18 -4.50 4.53
CA PRO A 550 -12.97 -5.63 4.04
C PRO A 550 -13.02 -6.80 5.04
N LEU A 551 -12.17 -6.81 6.07
CA LEU A 551 -12.23 -7.81 7.15
C LEU A 551 -13.28 -7.42 8.22
N LEU A 552 -13.54 -6.12 8.42
CA LEU A 552 -14.62 -5.66 9.30
C LEU A 552 -16.00 -5.84 8.66
N SER A 553 -16.12 -5.74 7.33
CA SER A 553 -17.37 -6.10 6.63
C SER A 553 -17.64 -7.61 6.62
N LEU A 554 -16.59 -8.44 6.70
CA LEU A 554 -16.70 -9.86 6.99
C LEU A 554 -17.08 -10.12 8.46
N ALA A 555 -16.64 -9.28 9.40
CA ALA A 555 -16.98 -9.37 10.82
C ALA A 555 -18.41 -8.92 11.16
N GLN A 556 -19.02 -8.01 10.37
CA GLN A 556 -20.40 -7.55 10.60
C GLN A 556 -21.49 -8.60 10.33
N ARG A 557 -21.12 -9.76 9.79
CA ARG A 557 -21.91 -10.97 10.01
C ARG A 557 -21.29 -11.73 11.16
N ALA A 558 -21.66 -11.35 12.38
CA ALA A 558 -21.89 -12.33 13.42
C ALA A 558 -22.92 -13.31 12.84
N ILE A 559 -22.39 -14.34 12.18
CA ILE A 559 -23.11 -15.53 11.78
C ILE A 559 -23.71 -16.03 13.08
N GLU A 560 -25.03 -15.85 13.22
CA GLU A 560 -25.83 -16.66 14.11
C GLU A 560 -25.31 -18.09 13.96
N ALA A 561 -24.85 -18.66 15.07
CA ALA A 561 -24.32 -20.00 15.12
C ALA A 561 -25.44 -20.98 14.75
N ASP A 562 -25.70 -21.16 13.46
CA ASP A 562 -26.58 -22.18 12.93
C ASP A 562 -26.23 -22.53 11.47
N ALA A 563 -25.87 -23.81 11.31
CA ALA A 563 -25.70 -24.60 10.09
C ALA A 563 -24.54 -24.26 9.12
N PRO A 564 -23.84 -25.28 8.57
CA PRO A 564 -22.83 -25.11 7.54
C PRO A 564 -23.50 -24.76 6.21
N THR A 565 -23.78 -23.48 5.98
CA THR A 565 -24.14 -23.00 4.65
C THR A 565 -22.92 -23.05 3.75
N LYS A 566 -22.90 -24.06 2.88
CA LYS A 566 -21.98 -24.21 1.75
C LYS A 566 -21.94 -22.90 0.96
N SER A 567 -20.75 -22.34 0.81
CA SER A 567 -20.45 -21.36 -0.23
C SER A 567 -20.90 -21.90 -1.59
N HIS A 568 -21.54 -21.06 -2.39
CA HIS A 568 -21.96 -21.37 -3.76
C HIS A 568 -20.79 -21.41 -4.75
N LEU A 569 -19.58 -21.06 -4.30
CA LEU A 569 -18.35 -21.34 -5.02
C LEU A 569 -17.93 -22.76 -4.67
N GLY A 570 -18.04 -23.64 -5.66
CA GLY A 570 -17.85 -25.08 -5.55
C GLY A 570 -16.56 -25.47 -4.84
N ILE A 571 -16.57 -26.70 -4.33
CA ILE A 571 -15.45 -27.37 -3.67
C ILE A 571 -14.24 -27.37 -4.61
N HIS A 572 -13.45 -26.30 -4.62
CA HIS A 572 -12.02 -26.45 -4.75
C HIS A 572 -11.62 -27.14 -3.47
N GLN A 573 -11.34 -28.44 -3.58
CA GLN A 573 -10.62 -29.16 -2.55
C GLN A 573 -9.46 -28.26 -2.12
N GLY A 574 -9.52 -27.71 -0.90
CA GLY A 574 -8.40 -26.96 -0.33
C GLY A 574 -7.14 -27.76 -0.59
N TYR A 575 -6.06 -27.09 -1.01
CA TYR A 575 -4.83 -27.73 -1.47
C TYR A 575 -4.50 -28.94 -0.58
N GLY A 576 -4.70 -30.14 -1.13
CA GLY A 576 -4.87 -31.33 -0.30
C GLY A 576 -3.65 -31.58 0.58
N SER A 577 -3.83 -31.56 1.90
CA SER A 577 -2.96 -31.99 3.01
C SER A 577 -1.45 -31.69 2.99
N SER A 578 -0.86 -31.12 1.94
CA SER A 578 0.57 -30.83 1.82
C SER A 578 0.80 -29.53 1.05
N LEU A 579 1.40 -28.56 1.74
CA LEU A 579 1.83 -27.26 1.20
C LEU A 579 2.66 -27.42 -0.09
N THR A 580 3.55 -28.41 -0.14
CA THR A 580 4.36 -28.76 -1.32
C THR A 580 3.52 -29.04 -2.56
N LYS A 581 2.37 -29.70 -2.40
CA LYS A 581 1.44 -29.97 -3.51
C LYS A 581 0.72 -28.70 -3.98
N ALA A 582 0.50 -27.75 -3.08
CA ALA A 582 -0.03 -26.43 -3.43
C ALA A 582 0.99 -25.66 -4.28
N VAL A 583 2.19 -25.49 -3.73
CA VAL A 583 3.30 -24.75 -4.35
C VAL A 583 3.64 -25.31 -5.74
N SER A 584 3.73 -26.63 -5.89
CA SER A 584 4.05 -27.27 -7.18
C SER A 584 3.00 -27.15 -8.28
N ARG A 585 1.77 -26.70 -7.94
CA ARG A 585 0.68 -26.49 -8.92
C ARG A 585 0.52 -25.03 -9.32
N LEU A 586 1.13 -24.12 -8.58
CA LEU A 586 1.02 -22.69 -8.80
C LEU A 586 2.15 -22.21 -9.72
N ASP A 587 1.85 -21.21 -10.53
CA ASP A 587 2.86 -20.46 -11.28
C ASP A 587 3.27 -19.23 -10.46
N TRP A 588 4.57 -19.05 -10.24
CA TRP A 588 5.08 -17.89 -9.48
C TRP A 588 4.77 -16.56 -10.17
N HIS A 589 4.54 -16.56 -11.50
CA HIS A 589 4.07 -15.36 -12.23
C HIS A 589 2.71 -14.87 -11.74
N ASP A 590 1.90 -15.73 -11.10
CA ASP A 590 0.62 -15.34 -10.53
C ASP A 590 0.77 -14.55 -9.22
N VAL A 591 1.97 -14.48 -8.64
CA VAL A 591 2.31 -13.63 -7.48
C VAL A 591 2.79 -12.23 -7.94
N LEU A 592 3.02 -12.05 -9.23
CA LEU A 592 3.43 -10.76 -9.79
C LEU A 592 2.26 -9.80 -9.98
N LEU A 593 2.60 -8.53 -10.06
CA LEU A 593 1.74 -7.50 -10.62
C LEU A 593 1.56 -7.73 -12.13
N PRO A 594 0.39 -7.41 -12.71
CA PRO A 594 0.15 -7.58 -14.14
C PRO A 594 1.24 -6.93 -15.02
N ALA A 595 1.58 -5.67 -14.73
CA ALA A 595 2.63 -4.94 -15.45
C ALA A 595 4.02 -5.62 -15.31
N ALA A 596 4.36 -6.12 -14.13
CA ALA A 596 5.63 -6.80 -13.92
C ALA A 596 5.69 -8.16 -14.64
N ARG A 597 4.56 -8.88 -14.71
CA ARG A 597 4.43 -10.12 -15.48
C ARG A 597 4.65 -9.87 -16.97
N GLU A 598 4.01 -8.84 -17.53
CA GLU A 598 4.19 -8.46 -18.93
C GLU A 598 5.64 -8.11 -19.25
N ALA A 599 6.27 -7.32 -18.36
CA ALA A 599 7.68 -6.96 -18.48
C ALA A 599 8.61 -8.18 -18.49
N LEU A 600 8.41 -9.14 -17.58
CA LEU A 600 9.22 -10.36 -17.49
C LEU A 600 9.01 -11.28 -18.68
N VAL A 601 7.80 -11.33 -19.24
CA VAL A 601 7.53 -12.08 -20.47
C VAL A 601 8.23 -11.44 -21.67
N ALA A 602 8.24 -10.11 -21.76
CA ALA A 602 8.94 -9.39 -22.82
C ALA A 602 10.48 -9.49 -22.69
N HIS A 603 10.98 -9.42 -21.45
CA HIS A 603 12.42 -9.41 -21.11
C HIS A 603 12.76 -10.49 -20.08
N PRO A 604 12.77 -11.77 -20.48
CA PRO A 604 13.01 -12.89 -19.56
C PRO A 604 14.48 -13.03 -19.13
N ASN A 605 15.41 -12.43 -19.87
CA ASN A 605 16.84 -12.47 -19.57
C ASN A 605 17.25 -11.22 -18.78
N PHE A 606 18.34 -11.33 -18.02
CA PHE A 606 18.95 -10.17 -17.38
C PHE A 606 19.46 -9.16 -18.40
N ILE A 607 19.41 -7.88 -18.01
CA ILE A 607 20.12 -6.80 -18.71
C ILE A 607 21.63 -7.09 -18.71
N LYS A 608 22.33 -6.62 -19.74
CA LYS A 608 23.79 -6.76 -19.80
C LYS A 608 24.42 -5.80 -18.80
N VAL A 609 25.19 -6.35 -17.86
CA VAL A 609 25.86 -5.56 -16.81
C VAL A 609 27.36 -5.58 -17.03
N HIS A 610 28.01 -4.44 -16.80
CA HIS A 610 29.46 -4.38 -16.61
C HIS A 610 29.75 -3.97 -15.16
N VAL A 611 30.43 -4.83 -14.41
CA VAL A 611 30.90 -4.51 -13.05
C VAL A 611 32.29 -3.90 -13.13
N ALA A 612 32.42 -2.62 -12.75
CA ALA A 612 33.70 -1.92 -12.80
C ALA A 612 34.75 -2.54 -11.87
N ASP A 613 35.99 -2.60 -12.32
CA ASP A 613 37.14 -3.13 -11.61
C ASP A 613 38.43 -2.35 -11.94
N GLY A 614 39.53 -2.68 -11.27
CA GLY A 614 40.85 -2.09 -11.49
C GLY A 614 41.09 -0.73 -10.82
N TYR A 615 40.22 -0.28 -9.91
CA TYR A 615 40.41 0.98 -9.18
C TYR A 615 41.36 0.83 -7.98
N GLU A 616 42.05 1.91 -7.62
CA GLU A 616 43.01 1.90 -6.51
C GLU A 616 42.33 1.50 -5.20
N GLY A 617 42.91 0.58 -4.44
CA GLY A 617 42.36 0.12 -3.16
C GLY A 617 41.30 -0.98 -3.24
N GLN A 618 40.87 -1.40 -4.44
CA GLN A 618 39.86 -2.45 -4.63
C GLN A 618 40.17 -3.75 -3.88
N ASP A 619 41.32 -4.39 -4.15
CA ASP A 619 41.71 -5.67 -3.52
C ASP A 619 41.74 -5.59 -1.98
N ARG A 620 42.14 -4.44 -1.45
CA ARG A 620 42.21 -4.18 -0.01
C ARG A 620 40.82 -4.14 0.63
N ILE A 621 39.86 -3.48 -0.02
CA ILE A 621 38.49 -3.39 0.48
C ILE A 621 37.80 -4.74 0.34
N GLU A 622 37.85 -5.37 -0.82
CA GLU A 622 37.14 -6.63 -1.07
C GLU A 622 37.61 -7.80 -0.20
N SER A 623 38.89 -7.79 0.21
CA SER A 623 39.43 -8.80 1.12
C SER A 623 39.08 -8.57 2.59
N ALA A 624 38.46 -7.43 2.95
CA ALA A 624 38.10 -7.14 4.33
C ALA A 624 37.01 -8.09 4.84
N ALA A 625 37.24 -8.67 6.02
CA ALA A 625 36.35 -9.68 6.60
C ALA A 625 34.93 -9.16 6.89
N CYS A 626 34.76 -7.83 7.05
CA CYS A 626 33.47 -7.20 7.31
C CYS A 626 32.48 -7.33 6.13
N HIS A 627 32.96 -7.53 4.89
CA HIS A 627 32.12 -7.71 3.72
C HIS A 627 31.68 -9.17 3.50
N LYS A 628 31.88 -10.03 4.50
CA LYS A 628 31.32 -11.38 4.57
C LYS A 628 30.23 -11.41 5.63
N LEU A 629 29.24 -12.28 5.41
CA LEU A 629 28.20 -12.57 6.37
C LEU A 629 28.81 -13.16 7.64
N ALA A 630 28.54 -12.50 8.77
CA ALA A 630 28.89 -12.97 10.10
C ALA A 630 27.65 -12.95 11.00
N LEU A 631 27.68 -13.76 12.07
CA LEU A 631 26.56 -13.90 13.02
C LEU A 631 26.13 -12.57 13.66
N THR A 632 27.06 -11.60 13.77
CA THR A 632 26.82 -10.28 14.38
C THR A 632 26.94 -9.13 13.39
N HIS A 633 27.26 -9.41 12.12
CA HIS A 633 27.43 -8.39 11.08
C HIS A 633 26.93 -8.93 9.73
N CYS A 634 25.73 -8.51 9.34
CA CYS A 634 25.05 -8.93 8.11
C CYS A 634 24.87 -7.83 7.07
N PHE A 635 25.54 -6.70 7.23
CA PHE A 635 25.53 -5.58 6.29
C PHE A 635 26.48 -5.83 5.09
N SER A 636 26.24 -6.91 4.36
CA SER A 636 27.11 -7.40 3.28
C SER A 636 26.34 -7.84 2.04
N ALA A 637 25.15 -7.24 1.81
CA ALA A 637 24.32 -7.54 0.65
C ALA A 637 24.93 -6.99 -0.66
N ASP A 638 25.55 -5.82 -0.58
CA ASP A 638 26.41 -5.23 -1.61
C ASP A 638 27.49 -6.21 -2.10
N SER A 639 28.24 -6.79 -1.18
CA SER A 639 29.35 -7.70 -1.46
C SER A 639 28.92 -8.96 -2.22
N ILE A 640 27.88 -9.66 -1.75
CA ILE A 640 27.39 -10.87 -2.42
C ILE A 640 26.84 -10.54 -3.82
N LEU A 641 26.13 -9.41 -3.97
CA LEU A 641 25.59 -8.96 -5.26
C LEU A 641 26.70 -8.61 -6.26
N TYR A 642 27.72 -7.84 -5.88
CA TYR A 642 28.83 -7.51 -6.78
C TYR A 642 29.61 -8.76 -7.20
N ARG A 643 29.88 -9.68 -6.26
CA ARG A 643 30.58 -10.94 -6.55
C ARG A 643 29.77 -11.82 -7.51
N ALA A 644 28.45 -11.92 -7.32
CA ALA A 644 27.57 -12.64 -8.22
C ALA A 644 27.52 -12.02 -9.63
N MET A 645 27.31 -10.70 -9.71
CA MET A 645 27.20 -9.98 -11.00
C MET A 645 28.49 -10.03 -11.83
N ARG A 646 29.67 -10.20 -11.21
CA ARG A 646 30.93 -10.39 -11.95
C ARG A 646 30.92 -11.60 -12.87
N HIS A 647 30.17 -12.65 -12.52
CA HIS A 647 30.02 -13.83 -13.37
C HIS A 647 29.18 -13.55 -14.64
N LEU A 648 28.40 -12.47 -14.65
CA LEU A 648 27.62 -12.00 -15.81
C LEU A 648 28.24 -10.77 -16.50
N SER A 649 29.37 -10.27 -15.99
CA SER A 649 29.96 -9.02 -16.46
C SER A 649 30.38 -9.13 -17.92
N VAL A 650 29.89 -8.22 -18.75
CA VAL A 650 30.29 -8.05 -20.16
C VAL A 650 31.28 -6.89 -20.30
N PRO A 651 31.96 -6.72 -21.45
CA PRO A 651 32.73 -5.51 -21.73
C PRO A 651 31.86 -4.24 -21.61
N ALA A 652 32.43 -3.14 -21.11
CA ALA A 652 31.68 -1.93 -20.78
C ALA A 652 30.93 -1.32 -21.98
N GLU A 653 31.47 -1.49 -23.19
CA GLU A 653 30.86 -1.03 -24.43
C GLU A 653 29.53 -1.73 -24.71
N GLU A 654 29.42 -3.02 -24.35
CA GLU A 654 28.24 -3.87 -24.57
C GLU A 654 27.20 -3.80 -23.44
N ALA A 655 27.54 -3.17 -22.31
CA ALA A 655 26.69 -3.13 -21.14
C ALA A 655 25.52 -2.16 -21.29
N ASP A 656 24.34 -2.58 -20.86
CA ASP A 656 23.15 -1.75 -20.67
C ASP A 656 23.25 -0.95 -19.36
N LEU A 657 23.97 -1.49 -18.36
CA LEU A 657 24.18 -0.90 -17.04
C LEU A 657 25.63 -1.08 -16.55
N VAL A 658 26.25 -0.01 -16.09
CA VAL A 658 27.55 -0.06 -15.41
C VAL A 658 27.32 -0.10 -13.90
N VAL A 659 27.79 -1.14 -13.23
CA VAL A 659 27.69 -1.32 -11.78
C VAL A 659 29.02 -0.96 -11.13
N LEU A 660 28.99 -0.05 -10.16
CA LEU A 660 30.15 0.43 -9.42
C LEU A 660 30.22 -0.26 -8.05
N PRO A 661 31.27 -1.07 -7.78
CA PRO A 661 31.43 -1.71 -6.48
C PRO A 661 31.80 -0.71 -5.37
N VAL A 662 30.77 -0.10 -4.78
CA VAL A 662 30.91 0.71 -3.56
C VAL A 662 30.44 -0.13 -2.39
N TYR A 663 31.37 -0.40 -1.48
CA TYR A 663 31.13 -1.26 -0.31
C TYR A 663 30.76 -0.44 0.91
N GLN A 664 29.86 -0.96 1.75
CA GLN A 664 29.45 -0.30 2.98
C GLN A 664 30.63 -0.03 3.91
N HIS A 665 30.66 1.16 4.52
CA HIS A 665 31.73 1.53 5.45
C HIS A 665 31.84 0.54 6.62
N CYS A 666 33.06 0.09 6.90
CA CYS A 666 33.36 -0.79 8.02
C CYS A 666 34.64 -0.34 8.73
N THR A 667 34.77 -0.66 10.02
CA THR A 667 35.92 -0.22 10.82
C THR A 667 37.24 -0.72 10.22
N GLY A 668 38.12 0.21 9.83
CA GLY A 668 39.41 -0.09 9.22
C GLY A 668 39.40 -0.25 7.69
N ALA A 669 38.25 -0.07 7.03
CA ALA A 669 38.12 0.01 5.57
C ALA A 669 37.60 1.39 5.14
N ASP A 670 38.15 1.91 4.04
CA ASP A 670 37.77 3.21 3.50
C ASP A 670 36.43 3.11 2.75
N PHE A 671 35.60 4.16 2.82
CA PHE A 671 34.38 4.26 2.03
C PHE A 671 34.65 5.01 0.71
N MET A 672 34.85 4.27 -0.38
CA MET A 672 35.39 4.80 -1.64
C MET A 672 34.33 5.24 -2.67
N LEU A 673 33.27 5.93 -2.26
CA LEU A 673 32.24 6.38 -3.21
C LEU A 673 32.81 7.31 -4.29
N HIS A 674 33.42 8.41 -3.86
CA HIS A 674 33.92 9.44 -4.78
C HIS A 674 35.04 8.91 -5.67
N ASP A 675 35.93 8.09 -5.11
CA ASP A 675 37.06 7.53 -5.85
C ASP A 675 36.60 6.56 -6.94
N VAL A 676 35.64 5.68 -6.64
CA VAL A 676 35.11 4.71 -7.62
C VAL A 676 34.31 5.40 -8.71
N VAL A 677 33.47 6.39 -8.36
CA VAL A 677 32.72 7.15 -9.38
C VAL A 677 33.66 7.99 -10.24
N TYR A 678 34.67 8.62 -9.64
CA TYR A 678 35.70 9.35 -10.40
C TYR A 678 36.48 8.43 -11.33
N TYR A 679 36.92 7.26 -10.84
CA TYR A 679 37.58 6.26 -11.68
C TYR A 679 36.71 5.89 -12.89
N ALA A 680 35.45 5.52 -12.66
CA ALA A 680 34.54 5.11 -13.72
C ALA A 680 34.29 6.22 -14.74
N SER A 681 34.18 7.49 -14.30
CA SER A 681 34.00 8.62 -15.22
C SER A 681 35.21 8.83 -16.13
N GLN A 682 36.42 8.53 -15.66
CA GLN A 682 37.64 8.69 -16.45
C GLN A 682 37.96 7.47 -17.34
N THR A 683 37.54 6.27 -16.96
CA THR A 683 37.96 5.03 -17.62
C THR A 683 36.89 4.36 -18.47
N ILE A 684 35.61 4.61 -18.20
CA ILE A 684 34.50 3.96 -18.89
C ILE A 684 33.80 4.96 -19.82
N PRO A 685 33.91 4.81 -21.16
CA PRO A 685 33.25 5.71 -22.11
C PRO A 685 31.74 5.77 -21.89
N GLY A 686 31.20 6.98 -21.88
CA GLY A 686 29.77 7.24 -21.71
C GLY A 686 29.32 7.44 -20.26
N VAL A 687 30.15 7.13 -19.26
CA VAL A 687 29.81 7.37 -17.84
C VAL A 687 29.82 8.87 -17.51
N GLU A 688 30.87 9.60 -17.89
CA GLU A 688 30.97 11.05 -17.63
C GLU A 688 29.88 11.84 -18.37
N THR A 689 29.52 11.43 -19.59
CA THR A 689 28.49 12.10 -20.40
C THR A 689 27.07 11.73 -19.99
N GLY A 690 26.89 10.71 -19.14
CA GLY A 690 25.57 10.18 -18.75
C GLY A 690 24.90 9.30 -19.82
N GLU A 691 25.61 8.96 -20.90
CA GLU A 691 25.12 8.04 -21.94
C GLU A 691 25.03 6.59 -21.43
N LYS A 692 25.92 6.18 -20.52
CA LYS A 692 25.89 4.88 -19.85
C LYS A 692 25.26 5.04 -18.46
N PRO A 693 24.09 4.43 -18.22
CA PRO A 693 23.49 4.40 -16.89
C PRO A 693 24.42 3.71 -15.89
N VAL A 694 24.46 4.26 -14.67
CA VAL A 694 25.32 3.78 -13.59
C VAL A 694 24.46 3.30 -12.43
N SER A 695 24.87 2.21 -11.78
CA SER A 695 24.24 1.70 -10.56
C SER A 695 25.27 1.35 -9.49
N LEU A 696 24.84 1.39 -8.24
CA LEU A 696 25.59 0.89 -7.09
C LEU A 696 24.61 0.38 -6.02
N VAL A 697 25.13 -0.40 -5.08
CA VAL A 697 24.35 -0.99 -3.99
C VAL A 697 24.71 -0.30 -2.67
N LEU A 698 23.73 0.26 -1.98
CA LEU A 698 23.89 0.89 -0.66
C LEU A 698 23.04 0.20 0.38
N THR A 699 23.69 -0.61 1.21
CA THR A 699 23.07 -1.38 2.31
C THR A 699 23.04 -0.63 3.64
N HIS A 700 23.42 0.65 3.66
CA HIS A 700 23.35 1.48 4.84
C HIS A 700 21.89 1.73 5.25
N ASP A 701 21.64 1.89 6.56
CA ASP A 701 20.33 2.19 7.15
C ASP A 701 19.55 3.31 6.42
N TRP A 702 20.25 4.28 5.84
CA TRP A 702 19.68 5.47 5.19
C TRP A 702 20.13 5.60 3.72
N GLY A 703 20.31 4.49 3.01
CA GLY A 703 20.44 4.45 1.55
C GLY A 703 21.39 5.50 0.95
N ILE A 704 20.87 6.35 0.06
CA ILE A 704 21.65 7.37 -0.68
C ILE A 704 22.21 8.51 0.18
N CYS A 705 21.77 8.65 1.43
CA CYS A 705 22.34 9.61 2.35
C CYS A 705 23.62 9.10 3.02
N ILE A 706 23.86 7.77 3.01
CA ILE A 706 25.11 7.15 3.48
C ILE A 706 25.49 7.64 4.89
N ALA A 707 24.49 7.73 5.76
CA ALA A 707 24.66 8.25 7.10
C ALA A 707 23.83 7.44 8.08
N PHE A 708 24.30 7.38 9.32
CA PHE A 708 23.61 6.68 10.39
C PHE A 708 22.88 7.68 11.28
N ALA A 709 21.60 7.38 11.55
CA ALA A 709 20.80 8.09 12.51
C ALA A 709 19.92 7.09 13.27
N TRP A 710 19.76 7.33 14.57
CA TRP A 710 18.96 6.49 15.47
C TRP A 710 17.45 6.61 15.25
N GLU A 711 17.00 7.71 14.62
CA GLU A 711 15.61 7.95 14.24
C GLU A 711 15.54 8.99 13.09
N ILE A 712 14.41 9.00 12.39
CA ILE A 712 14.14 9.89 11.24
C ILE A 712 14.30 11.39 11.60
N TRP A 713 14.06 11.75 12.86
CA TRP A 713 14.13 13.14 13.32
C TRP A 713 15.54 13.64 13.49
N SER A 714 16.39 12.89 14.21
CA SER A 714 17.81 13.24 14.35
C SER A 714 18.47 13.38 12.97
N ALA A 715 18.07 12.53 12.04
CA ALA A 715 18.44 12.57 10.63
C ALA A 715 18.05 13.87 9.89
N ARG A 716 16.88 14.44 10.17
CA ARG A 716 16.35 15.64 9.49
C ARG A 716 16.86 16.96 10.08
N GLN A 717 17.23 16.99 11.36
CA GLN A 717 17.51 18.23 12.09
C GLN A 717 18.89 18.85 11.81
N ASP A 718 19.93 18.02 11.74
CA ASP A 718 21.33 18.49 11.71
C ASP A 718 21.91 18.58 10.30
N ARG A 719 21.06 18.60 9.26
CA ARG A 719 21.46 18.48 7.85
C ARG A 719 22.35 17.26 7.54
N THR A 720 22.25 16.21 8.35
CA THR A 720 23.09 15.01 8.23
C THR A 720 22.67 14.07 7.10
N LEU A 721 21.40 14.13 6.68
CA LEU A 721 20.84 13.28 5.63
C LEU A 721 20.49 14.05 4.36
N TYR A 722 21.48 14.65 3.70
CA TYR A 722 21.33 15.10 2.31
C TYR A 722 22.09 14.15 1.40
N PRO A 723 21.43 13.58 0.36
CA PRO A 723 22.12 12.73 -0.59
C PRO A 723 23.20 13.53 -1.31
N ASP A 724 24.34 12.88 -1.55
CA ASP A 724 25.41 13.46 -2.35
C ASP A 724 24.90 13.71 -3.78
N TRP A 725 25.24 14.87 -4.35
CA TRP A 725 24.81 15.26 -5.69
C TRP A 725 25.35 14.30 -6.77
N ILE A 726 26.47 13.61 -6.48
CA ILE A 726 27.03 12.61 -7.38
C ILE A 726 26.07 11.43 -7.63
N LEU A 727 25.12 11.20 -6.71
CA LEU A 727 24.10 10.16 -6.80
C LEU A 727 22.83 10.60 -7.53
N ASN A 728 22.76 11.83 -8.07
CA ASN A 728 21.52 12.37 -8.66
C ASN A 728 20.94 11.49 -9.77
N ASN A 729 21.76 10.95 -10.67
CA ASN A 729 21.33 10.10 -11.78
C ASN A 729 21.87 8.66 -11.71
N ILE A 730 22.33 8.23 -10.52
CA ILE A 730 22.80 6.86 -10.30
C ILE A 730 21.64 6.01 -9.78
N LEU A 731 21.40 4.86 -10.40
CA LEU A 731 20.41 3.88 -9.96
C LEU A 731 20.90 3.19 -8.69
N VAL A 732 20.34 3.52 -7.53
CA VAL A 732 20.76 2.91 -6.27
C VAL A 732 19.88 1.72 -5.92
N TRP A 733 20.51 0.60 -5.60
CA TRP A 733 19.85 -0.54 -4.97
C TRP A 733 20.04 -0.40 -3.47
N SER A 734 18.95 -0.19 -2.74
CA SER A 734 19.02 0.09 -1.30
C SER A 734 18.08 -0.78 -0.49
N VAL A 735 18.49 -1.08 0.73
CA VAL A 735 17.60 -1.64 1.75
C VAL A 735 16.61 -0.60 2.28
N MET A 736 16.89 0.69 2.06
CA MET A 736 16.06 1.79 2.55
C MET A 736 14.92 2.11 1.59
N GLY A 737 13.69 1.79 2.00
CA GLY A 737 12.46 2.07 1.26
C GLY A 737 11.54 3.09 1.96
N ASP A 738 12.06 4.03 2.73
CA ASP A 738 11.22 4.99 3.47
C ASP A 738 10.77 6.13 2.56
N TYR A 739 9.50 6.15 2.17
CA TYR A 739 8.94 7.17 1.28
C TYR A 739 9.10 8.59 1.81
N ASP A 740 9.10 8.74 3.14
CA ASP A 740 9.10 10.04 3.81
C ASP A 740 10.53 10.60 3.95
N SER A 741 11.55 9.79 3.64
CA SER A 741 12.94 10.17 3.77
C SER A 741 13.50 10.80 2.48
N PRO A 742 14.33 11.86 2.55
CA PRO A 742 15.09 12.33 1.39
C PRO A 742 16.12 11.29 0.89
N CYS A 743 16.33 10.22 1.66
CA CYS A 743 17.30 9.17 1.40
C CYS A 743 16.77 8.00 0.59
N TYR A 744 15.61 8.18 -0.03
CA TYR A 744 15.01 7.20 -0.92
C TYR A 744 14.26 7.92 -2.05
N ARG A 745 14.50 7.52 -3.30
CA ARG A 745 13.82 8.07 -4.48
C ARG A 745 12.96 6.99 -5.14
N PRO A 746 11.64 6.94 -4.87
CA PRO A 746 10.78 5.84 -5.31
C PRO A 746 10.68 5.63 -6.82
N HIS A 747 10.90 6.70 -7.58
CA HIS A 747 10.86 6.67 -9.04
C HIS A 747 12.17 6.14 -9.66
N GLN A 748 13.29 6.28 -8.95
CA GLN A 748 14.63 5.97 -9.42
C GLN A 748 15.15 4.66 -8.81
N ASP A 749 15.16 4.55 -7.48
CA ASP A 749 15.86 3.51 -6.73
C ASP A 749 15.11 2.16 -6.71
N VAL A 750 15.88 1.08 -6.55
CA VAL A 750 15.36 -0.29 -6.36
C VAL A 750 15.48 -0.65 -4.88
N VAL A 751 14.37 -1.09 -4.28
CA VAL A 751 14.39 -1.57 -2.89
C VAL A 751 14.72 -3.05 -2.87
N ILE A 752 15.85 -3.40 -2.26
CA ILE A 752 16.34 -4.77 -2.10
C ILE A 752 16.16 -5.23 -0.64
N PRO A 753 16.04 -6.54 -0.36
CA PRO A 753 15.94 -7.03 1.01
C PRO A 753 17.25 -6.81 1.76
N ALA A 754 17.17 -6.51 3.06
CA ALA A 754 18.36 -6.55 3.90
C ALA A 754 18.87 -7.98 4.09
N ARG A 755 20.18 -8.18 4.07
CA ARG A 755 20.76 -9.49 4.33
C ARG A 755 20.60 -9.83 5.81
N THR A 756 20.09 -11.02 6.11
CA THR A 756 19.86 -11.48 7.47
C THR A 756 21.08 -12.17 8.05
N CYS A 757 21.42 -11.83 9.31
CA CYS A 757 22.49 -12.50 10.07
C CYS A 757 22.20 -13.99 10.29
N ARG A 758 20.94 -14.42 10.08
CA ARG A 758 20.47 -15.80 10.25
C ARG A 758 20.40 -16.58 8.93
N SER A 759 21.02 -16.10 7.84
CA SER A 759 20.86 -16.72 6.51
C SER A 759 21.23 -18.21 6.52
N TYR A 760 22.34 -18.59 7.16
CA TYR A 760 22.75 -20.01 7.27
C TYR A 760 21.72 -20.86 8.03
N GLU A 761 21.26 -20.38 9.19
CA GLU A 761 20.23 -21.06 10.00
C GLU A 761 18.91 -21.22 9.21
N LEU A 762 18.52 -20.21 8.42
CA LEU A 762 17.34 -20.29 7.57
C LEU A 762 17.49 -21.34 6.47
N PHE A 763 18.65 -21.41 5.81
CA PHE A 763 18.91 -22.44 4.79
C PHE A 763 18.94 -23.85 5.38
N ASP A 764 19.50 -24.01 6.58
CA ASP A 764 19.59 -25.30 7.26
C ASP A 764 18.22 -25.80 7.76
N GLU A 765 17.41 -24.91 8.35
CA GLU A 765 16.09 -25.26 8.91
C GLU A 765 14.98 -25.32 7.84
N PHE A 766 15.06 -24.51 6.79
CA PHE A 766 14.04 -24.40 5.74
C PHE A 766 14.59 -24.59 4.32
N PRO A 767 15.33 -25.68 4.03
CA PRO A 767 15.96 -25.89 2.72
C PRO A 767 14.93 -25.97 1.58
N ASP A 768 13.73 -26.50 1.86
CA ASP A 768 12.65 -26.64 0.88
C ASP A 768 11.26 -26.50 1.52
N SER A 769 10.21 -26.55 0.69
CA SER A 769 8.82 -26.43 1.13
C SER A 769 8.31 -27.57 2.04
N MET A 770 9.01 -28.70 2.13
CA MET A 770 8.63 -29.81 3.01
C MET A 770 8.99 -29.54 4.48
N HIS A 771 9.97 -28.67 4.71
CA HIS A 771 10.42 -28.26 6.04
C HIS A 771 9.60 -27.07 6.60
N ILE A 772 8.77 -26.46 5.75
CA ILE A 772 7.83 -25.42 6.14
C ILE A 772 6.52 -26.09 6.56
N ARG A 773 6.10 -25.85 7.81
CA ARG A 773 4.85 -26.36 8.35
C ARG A 773 3.65 -25.71 7.64
N PRO A 774 2.68 -26.48 7.11
CA PRO A 774 1.45 -25.95 6.53
C PRO A 774 0.66 -25.09 7.52
N ALA A 775 0.00 -24.03 7.06
CA ALA A 775 -0.72 -23.07 7.90
C ALA A 775 -1.76 -23.72 8.85
N ARG A 776 -2.40 -24.81 8.40
CA ARG A 776 -3.33 -25.61 9.20
C ARG A 776 -2.71 -26.37 10.38
N GLU A 777 -1.42 -26.68 10.30
CA GLU A 777 -0.65 -27.39 11.33
C GLU A 777 0.08 -26.44 12.29
N ARG A 778 0.07 -25.14 11.98
CA ARG A 778 0.63 -24.10 12.83
C ARG A 778 -0.29 -23.82 14.02
N SER A 779 0.26 -23.99 15.23
CA SER A 779 -0.46 -23.88 16.49
C SER A 779 -0.65 -22.44 16.96
N ASN A 780 0.19 -21.52 16.48
CA ASN A 780 0.19 -20.14 16.94
C ASN A 780 -0.44 -19.23 15.87
N LEU A 781 -1.29 -18.30 16.30
CA LEU A 781 -1.90 -17.31 15.41
C LEU A 781 -0.83 -16.37 14.87
N MET A 782 -0.03 -15.78 15.76
CA MET A 782 1.05 -14.88 15.37
C MET A 782 2.26 -14.95 16.30
N THR A 783 3.42 -14.57 15.78
CA THR A 783 4.68 -14.36 16.52
C THR A 783 5.40 -13.13 16.00
N TRP A 784 6.12 -12.41 16.87
CA TRP A 784 6.94 -11.28 16.43
C TRP A 784 8.22 -11.16 17.29
N SER A 785 9.24 -10.52 16.71
CA SER A 785 10.57 -10.32 17.31
C SER A 785 10.97 -8.86 17.20
N GLY A 786 11.59 -8.27 18.23
CA GLY A 786 12.20 -6.94 18.16
C GLY A 786 12.23 -6.21 19.52
N THR A 787 12.99 -5.12 19.58
CA THR A 787 13.20 -4.33 20.81
C THR A 787 12.29 -3.08 20.85
N PHE A 788 11.98 -2.56 22.04
CA PHE A 788 11.06 -1.43 22.26
C PHE A 788 11.72 -0.05 22.10
N TRP A 789 12.54 0.15 21.07
CA TRP A 789 13.29 1.39 20.84
C TRP A 789 13.13 1.93 19.41
N GLY A 790 13.35 3.23 19.21
CA GLY A 790 13.26 3.88 17.90
C GLY A 790 11.82 4.16 17.45
N THR A 791 11.65 4.53 16.18
CA THR A 791 10.41 5.06 15.61
C THR A 791 9.20 4.13 15.77
N GLY A 792 9.36 2.80 15.63
CA GLY A 792 8.25 1.85 15.85
C GLY A 792 7.93 1.47 17.31
N LYS A 793 8.35 2.25 18.32
CA LYS A 793 8.19 1.87 19.75
C LYS A 793 6.73 1.69 20.17
N SER A 794 5.86 2.65 19.84
CA SER A 794 4.43 2.63 20.21
C SER A 794 3.74 1.37 19.68
N ASP A 795 3.95 1.04 18.41
CA ASP A 795 3.41 -0.16 17.75
C ASP A 795 3.86 -1.45 18.45
N ARG A 796 5.15 -1.55 18.77
CA ARG A 796 5.71 -2.74 19.45
C ARG A 796 5.17 -2.90 20.86
N LEU A 797 5.00 -1.81 21.60
CA LEU A 797 4.38 -1.84 22.91
C LEU A 797 2.92 -2.32 22.82
N ARG A 798 2.16 -1.79 21.84
CA ARG A 798 0.79 -2.25 21.56
C ARG A 798 0.78 -3.76 21.32
N LEU A 799 1.64 -4.27 20.43
CA LEU A 799 1.73 -5.71 20.09
C LEU A 799 2.02 -6.63 21.29
N THR A 800 2.55 -6.10 22.40
CA THR A 800 2.85 -6.88 23.61
C THR A 800 1.78 -6.84 24.69
N CYS A 801 0.68 -6.11 24.46
CA CYS A 801 -0.37 -6.01 25.46
C CYS A 801 -1.08 -7.36 25.70
N PRO A 802 -1.28 -7.78 26.97
CA PRO A 802 -2.09 -8.95 27.30
C PRO A 802 -3.59 -8.71 27.08
N ARG A 803 -4.12 -9.06 25.90
CA ARG A 803 -5.51 -8.75 25.48
C ARG A 803 -6.58 -9.82 25.79
N GLY A 804 -6.21 -10.99 26.31
CA GLY A 804 -7.16 -12.11 26.48
C GLY A 804 -7.43 -12.88 25.16
N GLY A 805 -8.49 -13.69 25.10
CA GLY A 805 -8.92 -14.36 23.85
C GLY A 805 -8.07 -15.53 23.33
N ALA A 806 -8.28 -15.90 22.05
CA ALA A 806 -7.47 -16.92 21.34
C ALA A 806 -6.00 -16.48 21.25
N GLY A 807 -5.76 -15.17 21.10
CA GLY A 807 -4.43 -14.56 21.18
C GLY A 807 -3.71 -14.89 22.48
N ALA A 808 -4.31 -14.70 23.66
CA ALA A 808 -3.64 -15.01 24.92
C ALA A 808 -3.22 -16.49 25.10
N LYS A 809 -3.80 -17.43 24.31
CA LYS A 809 -3.50 -18.87 24.30
C LYS A 809 -2.57 -19.30 23.14
N GLU A 810 -2.56 -18.56 22.04
CA GLU A 810 -1.89 -18.90 20.76
C GLU A 810 -0.85 -17.84 20.33
N LEU A 811 -0.59 -16.83 21.16
CA LEU A 811 0.51 -15.89 21.00
C LEU A 811 1.76 -16.42 21.69
N ILE A 812 2.83 -16.55 20.93
CA ILE A 812 4.16 -16.55 21.51
C ILE A 812 4.40 -15.13 22.01
N ARG A 813 4.34 -14.95 23.33
CA ARG A 813 4.56 -13.65 23.97
C ARG A 813 6.01 -13.25 23.74
N GLY A 814 6.23 -12.22 22.94
CA GLY A 814 7.47 -11.44 22.98
C GLY A 814 7.58 -10.79 24.36
N GLY A 815 8.36 -11.39 25.27
CA GLY A 815 8.54 -10.88 26.62
C GLY A 815 9.37 -9.59 26.64
N GLY A 816 8.86 -8.56 27.32
CA GLY A 816 9.52 -7.27 27.54
C GLY A 816 10.77 -7.31 28.43
N PRO A 817 11.19 -6.15 28.96
CA PRO A 817 12.19 -5.24 28.39
C PRO A 817 13.59 -5.87 28.37
N GLN A 818 14.24 -5.86 27.19
CA GLN A 818 15.40 -6.68 26.86
C GLN A 818 15.09 -8.18 27.01
N SER A 819 14.55 -8.75 25.94
CA SER A 819 14.27 -10.19 25.77
C SER A 819 15.40 -11.05 26.34
N ASN A 820 15.12 -11.74 27.45
CA ASN A 820 16.04 -12.70 28.05
C ASN A 820 15.98 -14.00 27.21
N PHE A 821 16.96 -14.18 26.32
CA PHE A 821 17.11 -15.24 25.30
C PHE A 821 17.23 -16.68 25.83
N ALA A 822 16.84 -17.00 27.06
CA ALA A 822 17.12 -18.31 27.67
C ALA A 822 16.20 -19.46 27.22
N SER A 823 15.09 -19.18 26.52
CA SER A 823 14.11 -20.21 26.07
C SER A 823 13.57 -20.01 24.64
N TRP A 824 14.17 -19.12 23.85
CA TRP A 824 13.67 -18.75 22.53
C TRP A 824 14.23 -19.66 21.44
N ASP A 825 13.34 -20.38 20.75
CA ASP A 825 13.65 -21.09 19.50
C ASP A 825 13.03 -20.32 18.32
N TYR A 826 13.77 -19.32 17.83
CA TYR A 826 13.30 -18.37 16.82
C TYR A 826 12.79 -19.05 15.54
N MET A 827 13.53 -20.07 15.05
CA MET A 827 13.16 -20.77 13.82
C MET A 827 11.90 -21.61 14.03
N ASN A 828 11.80 -22.34 15.14
CA ASN A 828 10.59 -23.09 15.47
C ASN A 828 9.38 -22.16 15.65
N ASP A 829 9.56 -20.98 16.26
CA ASP A 829 8.50 -20.00 16.45
C ASP A 829 7.97 -19.46 15.12
N LEU A 830 8.86 -19.08 14.19
CA LEU A 830 8.48 -18.69 12.83
C LEU A 830 7.72 -19.81 12.11
N ASN A 831 8.18 -21.06 12.25
CA ASN A 831 7.56 -22.21 11.59
C ASN A 831 6.20 -22.59 12.22
N ASN A 832 5.96 -22.21 13.49
CA ASN A 832 4.73 -22.51 14.23
C ASN A 832 3.67 -21.41 14.18
N ALA A 833 4.00 -20.22 13.67
CA ALA A 833 3.10 -19.08 13.59
C ALA A 833 2.51 -18.88 12.18
N ARG A 834 1.20 -18.61 12.10
CA ARG A 834 0.56 -18.29 10.80
C ARG A 834 0.97 -16.91 10.30
N PHE A 835 0.99 -15.93 11.20
CA PHE A 835 1.24 -14.53 10.88
C PHE A 835 2.43 -13.95 11.66
N CYS A 836 3.17 -13.04 11.04
CA CYS A 836 4.35 -12.41 11.63
C CYS A 836 4.28 -10.88 11.51
N PRO A 837 3.80 -10.15 12.55
CA PRO A 837 3.81 -8.69 12.63
C PRO A 837 5.17 -8.05 12.37
N GLN A 838 5.17 -7.04 11.50
CA GLN A 838 6.32 -6.25 11.07
C GLN A 838 6.10 -4.76 11.44
N PRO A 839 6.25 -4.39 12.72
CA PRO A 839 6.24 -3.00 13.15
C PRO A 839 7.47 -2.26 12.62
N ARG A 840 7.37 -0.94 12.42
CA ARG A 840 8.44 -0.10 11.87
C ARG A 840 9.75 -0.29 12.63
N GLY A 841 10.89 -0.27 11.94
CA GLY A 841 12.24 -0.43 12.50
C GLY A 841 12.78 0.85 13.15
N ILE A 842 14.11 1.00 13.18
CA ILE A 842 14.77 2.31 13.33
C ILE A 842 14.81 2.98 11.95
N ALA A 843 15.28 2.23 10.95
CA ALA A 843 15.17 2.53 9.53
C ALA A 843 13.87 1.94 8.93
N GLY A 844 13.52 2.37 7.72
CA GLY A 844 12.33 1.92 6.97
C GLY A 844 12.40 0.47 6.45
N TRP A 845 13.14 -0.41 7.11
CA TRP A 845 13.34 -1.81 6.71
C TRP A 845 13.62 -2.73 7.91
N SER A 846 13.48 -4.05 7.70
CA SER A 846 13.81 -5.05 8.71
C SER A 846 14.22 -6.39 8.08
N PRO A 847 15.33 -7.02 8.54
CA PRO A 847 15.69 -8.37 8.09
C PRO A 847 14.70 -9.43 8.62
N ARG A 848 13.97 -9.12 9.71
CA ARG A 848 12.93 -9.99 10.29
C ARG A 848 11.76 -10.26 9.34
N THR A 849 11.47 -9.32 8.44
CA THR A 849 10.51 -9.53 7.35
C THR A 849 10.98 -10.67 6.44
N ASN A 850 12.28 -10.70 6.11
CA ASN A 850 12.87 -11.70 5.23
C ASN A 850 12.90 -13.08 5.90
N ASP A 851 13.27 -13.12 7.18
CA ASP A 851 13.25 -14.35 7.99
C ASP A 851 11.84 -14.97 8.04
N ALA A 852 10.82 -14.15 8.31
CA ALA A 852 9.43 -14.58 8.35
C ALA A 852 8.95 -15.13 7.00
N ILE A 853 9.24 -14.43 5.91
CA ILE A 853 8.88 -14.86 4.54
C ILE A 853 9.55 -16.20 4.21
N TYR A 854 10.85 -16.34 4.51
CA TYR A 854 11.61 -17.56 4.19
C TYR A 854 11.12 -18.79 4.96
N ALA A 855 10.73 -18.61 6.22
CA ALA A 855 10.09 -19.64 7.06
C ALA A 855 8.60 -19.87 6.72
N GLY A 856 8.05 -19.16 5.73
CA GLY A 856 6.66 -19.26 5.30
C GLY A 856 5.64 -18.64 6.27
N CYS A 857 6.07 -17.80 7.22
CA CYS A 857 5.19 -17.04 8.11
C CYS A 857 4.68 -15.78 7.39
N ILE A 858 3.36 -15.59 7.31
CA ILE A 858 2.75 -14.52 6.50
C ILE A 858 3.03 -13.17 7.18
N PRO A 859 3.79 -12.25 6.56
CA PRO A 859 4.10 -10.96 7.15
C PRO A 859 2.82 -10.12 7.36
N VAL A 860 2.71 -9.49 8.53
CA VAL A 860 1.67 -8.50 8.82
C VAL A 860 2.32 -7.12 8.83
N LEU A 861 2.10 -6.36 7.75
CA LEU A 861 2.69 -5.06 7.50
C LEU A 861 1.97 -4.00 8.33
N ILE A 862 2.71 -3.36 9.24
CA ILE A 862 2.20 -2.31 10.14
C ILE A 862 2.86 -0.96 9.81
N ALA A 863 4.13 -1.00 9.39
CA ALA A 863 4.91 0.18 9.08
C ALA A 863 4.35 0.92 7.86
N GLU A 864 3.67 2.02 8.11
CA GLU A 864 3.22 2.94 7.07
C GLU A 864 4.41 3.69 6.48
N GLY A 865 4.29 4.13 5.22
CA GLY A 865 5.35 4.89 4.55
C GLY A 865 6.59 4.06 4.18
N SER A 866 6.53 2.73 4.28
CA SER A 866 7.61 1.83 3.87
C SER A 866 7.29 1.20 2.51
N HIS A 867 8.25 1.27 1.59
CA HIS A 867 8.30 0.54 0.35
C HIS A 867 9.02 -0.78 0.60
N TYR A 868 8.31 -1.90 0.46
CA TYR A 868 8.90 -3.21 0.70
C TYR A 868 9.71 -3.70 -0.52
N PRO A 869 10.67 -4.62 -0.32
CA PRO A 869 11.52 -5.10 -1.41
C PRO A 869 10.71 -5.59 -2.61
N PHE A 870 11.12 -5.14 -3.80
CA PHE A 870 10.52 -5.50 -5.08
C PHE A 870 9.01 -5.29 -5.20
N ALA A 871 8.43 -4.35 -4.44
CA ALA A 871 7.00 -4.05 -4.51
C ALA A 871 6.55 -3.43 -5.85
N SER A 872 7.48 -2.99 -6.71
CA SER A 872 7.20 -2.67 -8.12
C SER A 872 6.95 -3.91 -8.98
N MET A 873 7.29 -5.10 -8.47
CA MET A 873 7.17 -6.38 -9.19
C MET A 873 6.21 -7.36 -8.49
N LEU A 874 6.35 -7.54 -7.18
CA LEU A 874 5.56 -8.45 -6.35
C LEU A 874 4.22 -7.83 -5.93
N ASP A 875 3.15 -8.61 -6.06
CA ASP A 875 1.85 -8.27 -5.47
C ASP A 875 1.84 -8.67 -3.99
N TRP A 876 2.28 -7.75 -3.13
CA TRP A 876 2.35 -7.95 -1.68
C TRP A 876 1.00 -8.32 -1.06
N ALA A 877 -0.15 -7.98 -1.68
CA ALA A 877 -1.47 -8.37 -1.18
C ALA A 877 -1.76 -9.87 -1.34
N LYS A 878 -0.97 -10.59 -2.14
CA LYS A 878 -1.05 -12.06 -2.27
C LYS A 878 -0.22 -12.81 -1.23
N ILE A 879 0.71 -12.14 -0.54
CA ILE A 879 1.67 -12.77 0.38
C ILE A 879 1.71 -12.14 1.77
N SER A 880 0.93 -11.08 2.04
CA SER A 880 0.94 -10.34 3.30
C SER A 880 -0.44 -9.84 3.72
N VAL A 881 -0.55 -9.39 4.97
CA VAL A 881 -1.73 -8.71 5.51
C VAL A 881 -1.33 -7.32 6.02
N ARG A 882 -2.13 -6.29 5.77
CA ARG A 882 -1.93 -4.93 6.33
C ARG A 882 -2.87 -4.68 7.51
N VAL A 883 -2.32 -4.15 8.60
CA VAL A 883 -3.04 -3.73 9.82
C VAL A 883 -2.51 -2.36 10.24
N HIS A 884 -3.40 -1.37 10.39
CA HIS A 884 -2.97 -0.01 10.75
C HIS A 884 -2.53 0.09 12.22
N PRO A 885 -1.61 1.01 12.56
CA PRO A 885 -1.21 1.30 13.94
C PRO A 885 -2.39 1.53 14.90
N THR A 886 -3.48 2.13 14.41
CA THR A 886 -4.72 2.42 15.15
C THR A 886 -5.63 1.22 15.37
N GLU A 887 -5.39 0.10 14.66
CA GLU A 887 -6.17 -1.15 14.74
C GLU A 887 -5.38 -2.26 15.46
N LEU A 888 -4.16 -1.97 15.94
CA LEU A 888 -3.30 -2.97 16.55
C LEU A 888 -3.90 -3.60 17.81
N ASP A 889 -4.85 -2.94 18.46
CA ASP A 889 -5.62 -3.46 19.59
C ASP A 889 -6.61 -4.57 19.20
N GLN A 890 -6.99 -4.64 17.92
CA GLN A 890 -7.90 -5.65 17.35
C GLN A 890 -7.18 -6.67 16.44
N ILE A 891 -5.84 -6.65 16.40
CA ILE A 891 -5.05 -7.44 15.46
C ILE A 891 -5.38 -8.95 15.50
N GLU A 892 -5.63 -9.52 16.69
CA GLU A 892 -6.00 -10.93 16.83
C GLU A 892 -7.35 -11.24 16.19
N ALA A 893 -8.34 -10.36 16.35
CA ALA A 893 -9.65 -10.49 15.73
C ALA A 893 -9.56 -10.32 14.21
N ILE A 894 -8.78 -9.34 13.73
CA ILE A 894 -8.56 -9.08 12.31
C ILE A 894 -7.90 -10.29 11.64
N LEU A 895 -6.82 -10.82 12.23
CA LEU A 895 -6.09 -11.96 11.67
C LEU A 895 -6.89 -13.27 11.81
N GLY A 896 -7.60 -13.45 12.93
CA GLY A 896 -8.46 -14.61 13.18
C GLY A 896 -9.69 -14.68 12.27
N ALA A 897 -10.16 -13.54 11.76
CA ALA A 897 -11.27 -13.47 10.81
C ALA A 897 -10.92 -13.92 9.38
N ILE A 898 -9.62 -14.04 9.05
CA ILE A 898 -9.19 -14.46 7.72
C ILE A 898 -9.48 -15.95 7.53
N PRO A 899 -10.29 -16.35 6.52
CA PRO A 899 -10.60 -17.76 6.29
C PRO A 899 -9.34 -18.59 6.06
N LEU A 900 -9.25 -19.78 6.68
CA LEU A 900 -8.08 -20.65 6.58
C LEU A 900 -7.68 -20.95 5.12
N ALA A 901 -8.64 -21.13 4.20
CA ALA A 901 -8.35 -21.33 2.78
C ALA A 901 -7.56 -20.16 2.16
N ARG A 902 -7.86 -18.92 2.56
CA ARG A 902 -7.11 -17.74 2.13
C ARG A 902 -5.72 -17.69 2.77
N VAL A 903 -5.59 -18.10 4.04
CA VAL A 903 -4.27 -18.21 4.71
C VAL A 903 -3.39 -19.25 4.00
N GLU A 904 -3.94 -20.40 3.62
CA GLU A 904 -3.22 -21.45 2.87
C GLU A 904 -2.80 -20.98 1.48
N GLU A 905 -3.66 -20.24 0.78
CA GLU A 905 -3.33 -19.61 -0.50
C GLU A 905 -2.18 -18.60 -0.36
N MET A 906 -2.28 -17.69 0.63
CA MET A 906 -1.21 -16.71 0.89
C MET A 906 0.11 -17.38 1.26
N GLN A 907 0.08 -18.43 2.09
CA GLN A 907 1.28 -19.19 2.42
C GLN A 907 1.89 -19.87 1.20
N ALA A 908 1.08 -20.47 0.32
CA ALA A 908 1.60 -21.12 -0.89
C ALA A 908 2.24 -20.09 -1.84
N ASN A 909 1.61 -18.93 -2.03
CA ASN A 909 2.15 -17.82 -2.82
C ASN A 909 3.46 -17.28 -2.21
N LEU A 910 3.50 -17.12 -0.88
CA LEU A 910 4.68 -16.67 -0.15
C LEU A 910 5.87 -17.61 -0.37
N VAL A 911 5.65 -18.93 -0.28
CA VAL A 911 6.70 -19.94 -0.47
C VAL A 911 7.21 -19.99 -1.92
N LEU A 912 6.38 -19.67 -2.92
CA LEU A 912 6.82 -19.59 -4.32
C LEU A 912 7.89 -18.51 -4.56
N VAL A 913 7.84 -17.42 -3.81
CA VAL A 913 8.71 -16.24 -4.01
C VAL A 913 9.68 -15.99 -2.85
N ARG A 914 9.75 -16.91 -1.88
CA ARG A 914 10.53 -16.71 -0.65
C ARG A 914 12.02 -16.44 -0.89
N ASP A 915 12.58 -17.04 -1.94
CA ASP A 915 13.99 -16.90 -2.29
C ASP A 915 14.34 -15.45 -2.65
N ALA A 916 13.36 -14.66 -3.10
CA ALA A 916 13.53 -13.23 -3.40
C ALA A 916 14.08 -12.43 -2.21
N PHE A 917 13.92 -12.93 -0.98
CA PHE A 917 14.21 -12.19 0.25
C PHE A 917 15.51 -12.61 0.95
N VAL A 918 16.18 -13.67 0.49
CA VAL A 918 17.41 -14.19 1.12
C VAL A 918 18.50 -14.42 0.07
N TYR A 919 19.66 -13.83 0.32
CA TYR A 919 20.85 -13.96 -0.53
C TYR A 919 21.50 -15.34 -0.37
N ALA A 920 22.18 -15.79 -1.41
CA ALA A 920 23.08 -16.93 -1.39
C ALA A 920 24.19 -16.77 -0.34
N THR A 921 24.83 -17.90 -0.04
CA THR A 921 25.97 -17.91 0.89
C THR A 921 27.21 -17.33 0.24
N ASP A 922 28.17 -16.89 1.06
CA ASP A 922 29.37 -16.24 0.53
C ASP A 922 30.33 -17.19 -0.20
N GLU A 923 30.18 -18.50 -0.02
CA GLU A 923 31.03 -19.54 -0.63
C GLU A 923 30.72 -19.75 -2.11
N ARG A 924 29.46 -19.55 -2.52
CA ARG A 924 29.01 -19.73 -3.91
C ARG A 924 28.15 -18.56 -4.40
N PRO A 925 28.76 -17.37 -4.65
CA PRO A 925 28.02 -16.23 -5.21
C PRO A 925 27.31 -16.53 -6.53
N GLU A 926 27.84 -17.46 -7.34
CA GLU A 926 27.24 -17.91 -8.59
C GLU A 926 25.86 -18.54 -8.41
N ASP A 927 25.51 -19.01 -7.20
CA ASP A 927 24.16 -19.52 -6.92
C ASP A 927 23.07 -18.44 -7.06
N GLU A 928 23.41 -17.15 -7.03
CA GLU A 928 22.47 -16.05 -7.31
C GLU A 928 22.00 -16.04 -8.78
N LEU A 929 22.76 -16.65 -9.70
CA LEU A 929 22.45 -16.69 -11.13
C LEU A 929 21.28 -17.62 -11.45
N ASP A 930 21.19 -18.73 -10.71
CA ASP A 930 20.24 -19.82 -10.99
C ASP A 930 18.97 -19.74 -10.12
N ARG A 931 18.99 -18.94 -9.06
CA ARG A 931 17.84 -18.74 -8.16
C ARG A 931 17.04 -17.50 -8.53
N LYS A 932 15.77 -17.46 -8.13
CA LYS A 932 14.94 -16.24 -8.15
C LYS A 932 15.18 -15.41 -6.88
N GLY A 933 16.46 -15.17 -6.60
CA GLY A 933 16.96 -14.48 -5.39
C GLY A 933 16.99 -12.97 -5.55
N PRO A 934 17.47 -12.22 -4.54
CA PRO A 934 17.50 -10.76 -4.58
C PRO A 934 18.15 -10.18 -5.85
N MET A 935 19.20 -10.82 -6.39
CA MET A 935 19.85 -10.37 -7.63
C MET A 935 18.92 -10.45 -8.84
N PHE A 936 18.17 -11.55 -8.99
CA PHE A 936 17.23 -11.76 -10.10
C PHE A 936 16.22 -10.61 -10.16
N TRP A 937 15.58 -10.31 -9.03
CA TRP A 937 14.56 -9.26 -8.94
C TRP A 937 15.16 -7.87 -9.11
N ALA A 938 16.31 -7.59 -8.51
CA ALA A 938 16.98 -6.30 -8.63
C ALA A 938 17.37 -5.99 -10.09
N LEU A 939 17.89 -6.96 -10.82
CA LEU A 939 18.28 -6.79 -12.23
C LEU A 939 17.07 -6.57 -13.15
N HIS A 940 15.97 -7.29 -12.94
CA HIS A 940 14.75 -7.09 -13.72
C HIS A 940 14.08 -5.75 -13.40
N GLU A 941 14.02 -5.34 -12.12
CA GLU A 941 13.52 -4.01 -11.77
C GLU A 941 14.43 -2.91 -12.29
N ALA A 942 15.75 -3.07 -12.22
CA ALA A 942 16.72 -2.16 -12.81
C ALA A 942 16.48 -1.98 -14.32
N GLY A 943 16.29 -3.07 -15.06
CA GLY A 943 15.96 -3.03 -16.49
C GLY A 943 14.70 -2.21 -16.79
N LEU A 944 13.70 -2.27 -15.90
CA LEU A 944 12.51 -1.42 -15.99
C LEU A 944 12.81 0.05 -15.73
N ARG A 945 13.66 0.37 -14.75
CA ARG A 945 14.09 1.75 -14.47
C ARG A 945 14.85 2.36 -15.65
N LEU A 946 15.72 1.60 -16.30
CA LEU A 946 16.48 2.04 -17.49
C LEU A 946 15.59 2.40 -18.69
N ARG A 947 14.42 1.76 -18.80
CA ARG A 947 13.42 2.03 -19.85
C ARG A 947 12.47 3.17 -19.52
N THR A 948 12.60 3.80 -18.35
CA THR A 948 11.69 4.83 -17.88
C THR A 948 12.12 6.20 -18.40
N ARG A 949 11.20 6.93 -19.04
CA ARG A 949 11.37 8.32 -19.46
C ARG A 949 10.53 9.24 -18.57
N TYR A 950 11.12 10.34 -18.12
CA TYR A 950 10.57 11.25 -17.13
C TYR A 950 10.13 12.57 -17.76
N PRO A 951 8.88 13.03 -17.53
CA PRO A 951 8.43 14.36 -17.93
C PRO A 951 9.24 15.48 -17.30
N VAL A 952 9.64 16.46 -18.11
CA VAL A 952 10.40 17.63 -17.68
C VAL A 952 9.48 18.85 -17.67
N ALA A 953 9.59 19.68 -16.63
CA ALA A 953 8.85 20.93 -16.54
C ALA A 953 9.13 21.80 -17.77
N ARG A 954 8.08 22.42 -18.32
CA ARG A 954 8.25 23.40 -19.40
C ARG A 954 8.99 24.63 -18.87
N ALA A 955 10.05 25.01 -19.59
CA ALA A 955 10.87 26.19 -19.28
C ALA A 955 10.09 27.50 -19.39
#